data_AF-A0A5J4X595-F1
#
_entry.id   AF-A0A5J4X595-F1
#
_cell.length_a   1.000
_cell.length_b   1.000
_cell.length_c   1.000
_cell.angle_alpha   90.00
_cell.angle_beta   90.00
_cell.angle_gamma   90.00
#
_symmetry.space_group_name_H-M   'P 1'
#
loop_
_entity.id
_entity.type
_entity.pdbx_description
1 polymer ?
#
loop_
_entity_poly.entity_id
_entity_poly.type
_entity_poly.pdbx_seq_one_letter_code
_entity_poly.pdbx_strand_id
1 'polypeptide(L)'
;MKYLAIFVLLTVLCSVVRAQITSEDTLRTSLSIGQPSLSIGANFSVSNQISQLNLAGSKAISGIEYTIKSEVASGPMLVLSGTSLILQLDVNLNDSTGQGLINFSGRQMTIISGFYTGPPFSSENYLFMMSNTQVSGTFTGSSQDTLITSSDTEITIGGSDSTTIFYGVKILEVTNTNPLIRISFLRSTFQPLPDQDSNGVQIIINNTATVIGTNDSYPTFVDLEYIQFSGGTSNIDYGNFTGIQRESVYGQIRATDSSEVTISEDHENRSFLYVDFNAVGGQLIFEGGNLSRDISRKFFILASESGIITIENNISGPKFTNIESIICNDKSFLNIFTVFTYSPEDPSQALIQTYNSTVVIGRASQQNNFTFKRIVNMSSGELNVVSGNIVGTDPNIALITTSDTYIIIGEGSTANFTASKVFDITKGVLDIQGGTFTGSNVFDITKGILNIQGGTFTGSQQGAIITSQDTNITIGGGSTPIFIGVKILEVLNTDAQTKITFLRSTFQQLPDQNQYGVQMIINNAATVIGTNDSYPTFVDLEFLQFGGGTSNIDYGNFTGIQRGSVYGQIKATNSSKVTISENHENRSFLYVDFNAVGGQLIFEGGNLSKDINRKFFILASESGIITIENTISNVSFTNIDQIICNDHSTLNIFTSFTYSPEDPLKALIQTFDSTVVIGRASLIDELNIEDRWILNMSSGELNIVSGNIKANSTDQALITTYGTFITIVKRATAIFTTSNVFNISEGIMNIQGGTFIQNSTELAMITATNATVTFGENSTSIFKAAWGLDVIQGNLNIFEGIFTYKSIKHGMVKATDAMATIGRNQKPTMTGFNLFDILR
;
A
#
# COMPACT_ATOMS: atom_id res chain seq x y z
N MET A 1 2.54 2.86 107.36
CA MET A 1 1.78 2.97 106.09
C MET A 1 2.07 4.23 105.27
N LYS A 2 2.29 5.44 105.84
CA LYS A 2 2.62 6.66 105.06
C LYS A 2 3.94 6.60 104.26
N TYR A 3 4.95 5.86 104.73
CA TYR A 3 6.23 5.72 104.01
C TYR A 3 6.20 4.72 102.85
N LEU A 4 5.31 3.73 102.87
CA LEU A 4 5.15 2.77 101.76
C LEU A 4 4.46 3.44 100.56
N ALA A 5 3.50 4.35 100.81
CA ALA A 5 2.87 5.13 99.76
C ALA A 5 3.86 6.09 99.06
N ILE A 6 4.78 6.70 99.80
CA ILE A 6 5.83 7.57 99.20
C ILE A 6 6.86 6.73 98.44
N PHE A 7 7.25 5.55 98.93
CA PHE A 7 8.18 4.69 98.21
C PHE A 7 7.56 4.09 96.95
N VAL A 8 6.28 3.67 96.98
CA VAL A 8 5.56 3.23 95.78
C VAL A 8 5.35 4.40 94.81
N LEU A 9 5.02 5.61 95.29
CA LEU A 9 4.89 6.80 94.44
C LEU A 9 6.24 7.22 93.83
N LEU A 10 7.36 7.12 94.56
CA LEU A 10 8.70 7.45 94.06
C LEU A 10 9.23 6.37 93.11
N THR A 11 8.92 5.10 93.34
CA THR A 11 9.28 4.00 92.41
C THR A 11 8.44 4.07 91.14
N VAL A 12 7.17 4.52 91.23
CA VAL A 12 6.30 4.81 90.08
C VAL A 12 6.71 6.12 89.36
N LEU A 13 7.21 7.14 90.06
CA LEU A 13 7.78 8.34 89.43
C LEU A 13 9.15 8.09 88.79
N CYS A 14 9.99 7.23 89.37
CA CYS A 14 11.30 6.87 88.81
C CYS A 14 11.21 5.85 87.68
N SER A 15 10.15 5.03 87.62
CA SER A 15 9.95 4.06 86.54
C SER A 15 9.35 4.64 85.25
N VAL A 16 9.06 5.95 85.22
CA VAL A 16 8.50 6.65 84.04
C VAL A 16 9.49 7.65 83.42
N VAL A 17 10.75 7.67 83.88
CA VAL A 17 11.81 8.38 83.15
C VAL A 17 12.15 7.55 81.91
N ARG A 18 11.47 7.82 80.79
CA ARG A 18 11.91 7.33 79.48
C ARG A 18 13.35 7.81 79.29
N ALA A 19 14.29 6.88 79.19
CA ALA A 19 15.69 7.21 78.94
C ALA A 19 15.77 8.02 77.63
N GLN A 20 16.11 9.30 77.75
CA GLN A 20 16.31 10.17 76.59
C GLN A 20 17.70 9.90 76.01
N ILE A 21 17.76 9.70 74.70
CA ILE A 21 18.99 9.58 73.94
C ILE A 21 19.51 10.99 73.67
N THR A 22 20.70 11.27 74.16
CA THR A 22 21.34 12.59 74.07
C THR A 22 22.73 12.54 73.42
N SER A 23 23.22 11.35 73.04
CA SER A 23 24.53 11.11 72.43
C SER A 23 24.56 9.83 71.59
N GLU A 24 25.59 9.68 70.74
CA GLU A 24 25.87 8.48 69.94
C GLU A 24 25.91 7.20 70.80
N ASP A 25 26.64 7.22 71.93
CA ASP A 25 26.79 6.06 72.82
C ASP A 25 25.45 5.59 73.41
N THR A 26 24.59 6.55 73.79
CA THR A 26 23.26 6.24 74.30
C THR A 26 22.34 5.68 73.22
N LEU A 27 22.44 6.17 71.98
CA LEU A 27 21.69 5.62 70.84
C LEU A 27 22.12 4.17 70.54
N ARG A 28 23.44 3.95 70.45
CA ARG A 28 24.05 2.64 70.17
C ARG A 28 23.63 1.61 71.22
N THR A 29 23.75 1.95 72.50
CA THR A 29 23.42 1.06 73.63
C THR A 29 21.92 0.73 73.66
N SER A 30 21.05 1.73 73.47
CA SER A 30 19.60 1.52 73.53
C SER A 30 19.06 0.68 72.37
N LEU A 31 19.66 0.79 71.17
CA LEU A 31 19.34 -0.09 70.04
C LEU A 31 19.74 -1.56 70.34
N SER A 32 20.91 -1.80 70.94
CA SER A 32 21.40 -3.16 71.27
C SER A 32 20.58 -3.88 72.35
N ILE A 33 20.09 -3.16 73.36
CA ILE A 33 19.31 -3.75 74.48
C ILE A 33 17.88 -4.09 74.04
N GLY A 34 17.49 -3.71 72.81
CA GLY A 34 16.20 -4.07 72.24
C GLY A 34 15.03 -3.27 72.83
N GLN A 35 15.26 -2.06 73.33
CA GLN A 35 14.17 -1.20 73.81
C GLN A 35 13.14 -0.93 72.69
N PRO A 36 11.83 -1.02 72.96
CA PRO A 36 10.81 -0.87 71.94
C PRO A 36 10.57 0.58 71.53
N SER A 37 10.91 1.56 72.38
CA SER A 37 10.79 2.99 72.08
C SER A 37 11.99 3.78 72.60
N LEU A 38 12.51 4.66 71.75
CA LEU A 38 13.72 5.44 71.88
C LEU A 38 13.33 6.91 71.72
N SER A 39 13.50 7.74 72.75
CA SER A 39 13.18 9.17 72.70
C SER A 39 14.45 9.98 72.55
N ILE A 40 14.62 10.73 71.46
CA ILE A 40 15.73 11.68 71.29
C ILE A 40 15.44 12.91 72.14
N GLY A 41 16.45 13.36 72.90
CA GLY A 41 16.35 14.50 73.82
C GLY A 41 17.40 15.60 73.59
N ALA A 42 18.27 15.46 72.59
CA ALA A 42 19.25 16.48 72.21
C ALA A 42 19.69 16.32 70.75
N ASN A 43 20.24 17.39 70.17
CA ASN A 43 21.00 17.32 68.92
C ASN A 43 22.37 16.68 69.18
N PHE A 44 22.77 15.71 68.37
CA PHE A 44 24.12 15.12 68.44
C PHE A 44 24.54 14.57 67.08
N SER A 45 25.82 14.26 66.93
CA SER A 45 26.37 13.65 65.71
C SER A 45 26.74 12.18 65.94
N VAL A 46 26.64 11.37 64.89
CA VAL A 46 27.07 9.97 64.85
C VAL A 46 28.29 9.90 63.94
N SER A 47 29.45 9.71 64.55
CA SER A 47 30.75 9.67 63.88
C SER A 47 31.11 8.28 63.36
N ASN A 48 30.54 7.22 63.95
CA ASN A 48 30.78 5.84 63.54
C ASN A 48 29.46 5.13 63.23
N GLN A 49 29.46 4.31 62.17
CA GLN A 49 28.33 3.45 61.83
C GLN A 49 27.84 2.65 63.04
N ILE A 50 26.52 2.64 63.25
CA ILE A 50 25.85 1.83 64.27
C ILE A 50 25.22 0.63 63.56
N SER A 51 25.86 -0.53 63.68
CA SER A 51 25.35 -1.78 63.13
C SER A 51 24.72 -2.65 64.22
N GLN A 52 23.45 -3.01 64.03
CA GLN A 52 22.68 -3.89 64.91
C GLN A 52 21.94 -4.92 64.06
N LEU A 53 22.34 -6.18 64.19
CA LEU A 53 21.83 -7.29 63.41
C LEU A 53 20.92 -8.19 64.27
N ASN A 54 19.99 -8.91 63.64
CA ASN A 54 19.05 -9.83 64.28
C ASN A 54 18.11 -9.18 65.31
N LEU A 55 17.73 -7.92 65.10
CA LEU A 55 16.72 -7.26 65.91
C LEU A 55 15.33 -7.91 65.68
N ALA A 56 14.49 -7.87 66.71
CA ALA A 56 13.13 -8.39 66.64
C ALA A 56 12.13 -7.43 67.28
N GLY A 57 10.87 -7.56 66.88
CA GLY A 57 9.76 -6.74 67.37
C GLY A 57 9.77 -5.31 66.82
N SER A 58 9.02 -4.43 67.46
CA SER A 58 8.90 -3.02 67.07
C SER A 58 9.95 -2.15 67.77
N LYS A 59 10.53 -1.20 67.02
CA LYS A 59 11.48 -0.18 67.48
C LYS A 59 10.96 1.17 67.03
N ALA A 60 10.58 2.05 67.95
CA ALA A 60 10.21 3.42 67.64
C ALA A 60 11.34 4.39 68.03
N ILE A 61 11.78 5.26 67.14
CA ILE A 61 12.73 6.35 67.41
C ILE A 61 11.98 7.67 67.22
N SER A 62 11.73 8.40 68.30
CA SER A 62 10.93 9.62 68.30
C SER A 62 11.69 10.81 68.90
N GLY A 63 11.52 12.01 68.37
CA GLY A 63 12.11 13.24 68.88
C GLY A 63 12.36 14.27 67.80
N ILE A 64 11.28 14.68 67.12
CA ILE A 64 11.26 15.60 65.97
C ILE A 64 11.82 17.01 66.27
N GLU A 65 11.96 17.38 67.53
CA GLU A 65 12.55 18.65 67.95
C GLU A 65 14.09 18.65 67.80
N TYR A 66 14.68 17.46 67.59
CA TYR A 66 16.12 17.27 67.56
C TYR A 66 16.59 16.62 66.25
N THR A 67 17.83 16.89 65.89
CA THR A 67 18.51 16.36 64.71
C THR A 67 19.67 15.46 65.11
N ILE A 68 19.69 14.25 64.54
CA ILE A 68 20.85 13.36 64.58
C ILE A 68 21.64 13.58 63.29
N LYS A 69 22.86 14.07 63.40
CA LYS A 69 23.74 14.34 62.26
C LYS A 69 24.69 13.16 62.01
N SER A 70 24.63 12.49 60.87
CA SER A 70 25.65 11.52 60.47
C SER A 70 26.92 12.25 60.03
N GLU A 71 28.04 11.93 60.67
CA GLU A 71 29.40 12.30 60.28
C GLU A 71 30.22 11.03 59.91
N VAL A 72 29.51 9.93 59.58
CA VAL A 72 30.13 8.64 59.25
C VAL A 72 30.89 8.74 57.93
N ALA A 73 32.18 8.43 57.95
CA ALA A 73 33.07 8.60 56.79
C ALA A 73 32.92 7.49 55.72
N SER A 74 32.30 6.36 56.05
CA SER A 74 32.06 5.25 55.12
C SER A 74 30.84 4.43 55.55
N GLY A 75 29.88 4.28 54.64
CA GLY A 75 28.63 3.54 54.86
C GLY A 75 27.58 4.30 55.69
N PRO A 76 26.35 3.76 55.79
CA PRO A 76 25.24 4.49 56.39
C PRO A 76 25.39 4.63 57.91
N MET A 77 24.76 5.68 58.46
CA MET A 77 24.74 5.94 59.91
C MET A 77 24.21 4.75 60.72
N LEU A 78 23.11 4.14 60.29
CA LEU A 78 22.48 2.98 60.91
C LEU A 78 22.46 1.78 59.96
N VAL A 79 22.89 0.61 60.42
CA VAL A 79 22.70 -0.69 59.73
C VAL A 79 21.86 -1.57 60.64
N LEU A 80 20.58 -1.73 60.32
CA LEU A 80 19.60 -2.42 61.15
C LEU A 80 19.04 -3.62 60.41
N SER A 81 19.19 -4.83 60.95
CA SER A 81 18.62 -6.03 60.33
C SER A 81 17.86 -6.92 61.31
N GLY A 82 16.83 -7.62 60.82
CA GLY A 82 15.99 -8.52 61.62
C GLY A 82 14.72 -8.99 60.90
N THR A 83 14.47 -10.31 60.86
CA THR A 83 13.39 -10.91 60.07
C THR A 83 11.96 -10.51 60.47
N SER A 84 11.77 -10.00 61.69
CA SER A 84 10.48 -9.52 62.21
C SER A 84 10.53 -8.05 62.67
N LEU A 85 11.61 -7.35 62.32
CA LEU A 85 11.86 -5.98 62.76
C LEU A 85 10.83 -5.03 62.13
N ILE A 86 10.16 -4.27 62.97
CA ILE A 86 9.35 -3.10 62.59
C ILE A 86 10.09 -1.88 63.12
N LEU A 87 10.50 -0.96 62.25
CA LEU A 87 11.13 0.29 62.64
C LEU A 87 10.17 1.44 62.41
N GLN A 88 9.92 2.24 63.43
CA GLN A 88 9.11 3.44 63.38
C GLN A 88 10.01 4.65 63.62
N LEU A 89 10.10 5.58 62.68
CA LEU A 89 10.93 6.79 62.79
C LEU A 89 10.04 8.03 62.88
N ASP A 90 10.38 8.89 63.82
CA ASP A 90 9.71 10.16 64.12
C ASP A 90 10.78 11.15 64.61
N VAL A 91 11.83 11.35 63.81
CA VAL A 91 13.09 12.01 64.20
C VAL A 91 13.71 12.71 62.98
N ASN A 92 14.43 13.82 63.18
CA ASN A 92 15.19 14.43 62.09
C ASN A 92 16.57 13.79 61.98
N LEU A 93 16.97 13.37 60.79
CA LEU A 93 18.29 12.84 60.50
C LEU A 93 18.95 13.69 59.41
N ASN A 94 20.21 14.07 59.60
CA ASN A 94 20.99 14.81 58.60
C ASN A 94 22.24 14.01 58.27
N ASP A 95 22.36 13.52 57.04
CA ASP A 95 23.58 12.94 56.55
C ASP A 95 24.52 14.06 56.13
N SER A 96 25.63 14.33 56.81
CA SER A 96 26.52 15.41 56.40
C SER A 96 27.67 14.97 55.50
N THR A 97 27.92 13.67 55.42
CA THR A 97 29.03 13.07 54.66
C THR A 97 28.59 12.52 53.32
N GLY A 98 27.29 12.35 53.15
CA GLY A 98 26.72 11.75 51.97
C GLY A 98 26.94 10.24 51.92
N GLN A 99 27.08 9.55 53.06
CA GLN A 99 27.33 8.10 53.11
C GLN A 99 26.06 7.27 53.41
N GLY A 100 24.94 7.95 53.59
CA GLY A 100 23.62 7.42 53.85
C GLY A 100 23.20 7.44 55.31
N LEU A 101 21.90 7.40 55.55
CA LEU A 101 21.33 7.42 56.90
C LEU A 101 21.05 6.02 57.41
N ILE A 102 20.33 5.19 56.65
CA ILE A 102 19.87 3.89 57.15
C ILE A 102 19.98 2.83 56.06
N ASN A 103 20.63 1.71 56.39
CA ASN A 103 20.47 0.43 55.71
C ASN A 103 19.60 -0.47 56.59
N PHE A 104 18.39 -0.78 56.12
CA PHE A 104 17.36 -1.50 56.86
C PHE A 104 16.98 -2.80 56.17
N SER A 105 17.08 -3.91 56.90
CA SER A 105 16.62 -5.22 56.46
C SER A 105 15.63 -5.80 57.46
N GLY A 106 14.34 -5.57 57.25
CA GLY A 106 13.30 -6.01 58.17
C GLY A 106 11.90 -5.97 57.57
N ARG A 107 10.88 -6.37 58.35
CA ARG A 107 9.51 -6.54 57.86
C ARG A 107 8.82 -5.23 57.46
N GLN A 108 9.00 -4.17 58.23
CA GLN A 108 8.33 -2.89 58.00
C GLN A 108 9.15 -1.71 58.52
N MET A 109 9.20 -0.63 57.75
CA MET A 109 9.72 0.66 58.16
C MET A 109 8.62 1.72 57.98
N THR A 110 8.23 2.36 59.07
CA THR A 110 7.22 3.42 59.10
C THR A 110 7.87 4.72 59.52
N ILE A 111 7.90 5.74 58.67
CA ILE A 111 8.38 7.07 58.99
C ILE A 111 7.19 7.98 59.30
N ILE A 112 6.84 8.13 60.57
CA ILE A 112 5.70 8.96 60.98
C ILE A 112 5.95 10.43 60.64
N SER A 113 7.13 10.95 60.99
CA SER A 113 7.55 12.30 60.63
C SER A 113 9.08 12.47 60.74
N GLY A 114 9.56 13.69 60.54
CA GLY A 114 10.98 14.05 60.58
C GLY A 114 11.53 14.53 59.24
N PHE A 115 12.62 15.29 59.29
CA PHE A 115 13.38 15.77 58.13
C PHE A 115 14.62 14.90 57.91
N TYR A 116 14.80 14.41 56.69
CA TYR A 116 15.90 13.50 56.30
C TYR A 116 16.72 14.17 55.20
N THR A 117 17.83 14.80 55.54
CA THR A 117 18.58 15.67 54.62
C THR A 117 20.00 15.18 54.40
N GLY A 118 20.63 15.48 53.27
CA GLY A 118 22.07 15.27 53.07
C GLY A 118 22.70 16.22 52.03
N PRO A 119 24.05 16.26 51.90
CA PRO A 119 24.71 17.02 50.85
C PRO A 119 24.39 16.39 49.48
N PRO A 120 24.58 17.13 48.37
CA PRO A 120 24.52 16.56 47.03
C PRO A 120 25.46 15.36 46.92
N PHE A 121 24.94 14.23 46.46
CA PHE A 121 25.60 12.94 46.48
C PHE A 121 26.19 12.60 45.10
N SER A 122 27.27 11.81 45.05
CA SER A 122 27.67 11.07 43.84
C SER A 122 26.77 9.84 43.66
N SER A 123 26.70 9.28 42.45
CA SER A 123 25.82 8.17 42.03
C SER A 123 25.89 6.85 42.83
N GLU A 124 26.67 6.79 43.90
CA GLU A 124 26.80 5.62 44.79
C GLU A 124 26.08 5.77 46.14
N ASN A 125 25.53 6.95 46.45
CA ASN A 125 25.01 7.23 47.79
C ASN A 125 23.48 7.39 47.82
N TYR A 126 22.88 7.05 48.97
CA TYR A 126 21.44 6.96 49.20
C TYR A 126 21.08 7.41 50.62
N LEU A 127 19.88 7.95 50.87
CA LEU A 127 19.44 8.21 52.25
C LEU A 127 18.98 6.92 52.95
N PHE A 128 18.21 6.08 52.25
CA PHE A 128 17.73 4.81 52.75
C PHE A 128 18.03 3.66 51.77
N MET A 129 18.65 2.60 52.27
CA MET A 129 18.72 1.29 51.60
C MET A 129 17.80 0.31 52.33
N MET A 130 16.90 -0.36 51.62
CA MET A 130 15.86 -1.19 52.22
C MET A 130 15.82 -2.60 51.62
N SER A 131 15.41 -3.59 52.43
CA SER A 131 15.15 -4.96 51.94
C SER A 131 13.99 -5.66 52.65
N ASN A 132 13.04 -6.20 51.88
CA ASN A 132 11.87 -7.01 52.26
C ASN A 132 10.92 -6.25 53.18
N THR A 133 10.68 -4.98 52.85
CA THR A 133 10.12 -3.98 53.76
C THR A 133 8.89 -3.31 53.17
N GLN A 134 7.84 -3.15 54.00
CA GLN A 134 6.78 -2.18 53.75
C GLN A 134 7.19 -0.79 54.22
N VAL A 135 7.06 0.22 53.37
CA VAL A 135 7.46 1.62 53.61
C VAL A 135 6.22 2.50 53.74
N SER A 136 6.06 3.24 54.84
CA SER A 136 4.95 4.20 54.97
C SER A 136 5.30 5.50 55.71
N GLY A 137 4.52 6.56 55.43
CA GLY A 137 4.61 7.88 56.09
C GLY A 137 5.23 9.01 55.25
N THR A 138 5.81 10.06 55.84
CA THR A 138 6.29 11.26 55.08
C THR A 138 7.81 11.30 54.96
N PHE A 139 8.32 11.33 53.73
CA PHE A 139 9.74 11.40 53.39
C PHE A 139 10.01 12.70 52.64
N THR A 140 11.13 13.35 52.94
CA THR A 140 11.57 14.57 52.25
C THR A 140 13.03 14.40 51.89
N GLY A 141 13.34 14.24 50.61
CA GLY A 141 14.70 14.14 50.06
C GLY A 141 15.24 15.47 49.57
N SER A 142 16.51 15.49 49.15
CA SER A 142 17.17 16.63 48.51
C SER A 142 16.80 16.76 47.02
N SER A 143 17.23 17.85 46.38
CA SER A 143 16.92 18.16 44.98
C SER A 143 17.77 17.44 43.93
N GLN A 144 18.83 16.70 44.31
CA GLN A 144 19.78 16.10 43.37
C GLN A 144 19.91 14.57 43.48
N ASP A 145 19.32 13.92 44.49
CA ASP A 145 19.80 12.61 44.94
C ASP A 145 18.68 11.59 45.14
N THR A 146 19.03 10.30 45.05
CA THR A 146 18.07 9.20 45.24
C THR A 146 17.68 9.07 46.71
N LEU A 147 16.41 9.33 47.03
CA LEU A 147 15.88 9.20 48.38
C LEU A 147 15.87 7.74 48.88
N ILE A 148 15.45 6.79 48.05
CA ILE A 148 15.44 5.35 48.36
C ILE A 148 16.18 4.57 47.28
N THR A 149 17.16 3.76 47.69
CA THR A 149 17.74 2.73 46.82
C THR A 149 17.41 1.33 47.33
N SER A 150 17.30 0.37 46.42
CA SER A 150 17.08 -1.02 46.80
C SER A 150 17.69 -1.98 45.80
N SER A 151 18.08 -3.16 46.28
CA SER A 151 18.60 -4.24 45.44
C SER A 151 18.27 -5.61 45.98
N ASP A 152 17.98 -6.53 45.06
CA ASP A 152 17.64 -7.94 45.26
C ASP A 152 16.58 -8.20 46.32
N THR A 153 15.52 -7.40 46.33
CA THR A 153 14.54 -7.47 47.42
C THR A 153 13.16 -6.88 47.11
N GLU A 154 12.14 -7.44 47.76
CA GLU A 154 10.76 -6.97 47.63
C GLU A 154 10.52 -5.69 48.43
N ILE A 155 9.79 -4.74 47.84
CA ILE A 155 9.39 -3.51 48.51
C ILE A 155 7.92 -3.23 48.25
N THR A 156 7.19 -2.91 49.32
CA THR A 156 5.83 -2.36 49.20
C THR A 156 5.85 -0.92 49.69
N ILE A 157 5.59 0.03 48.80
CA ILE A 157 5.50 1.46 49.10
C ILE A 157 4.04 1.83 49.34
N GLY A 158 3.74 2.31 50.54
CA GLY A 158 2.38 2.60 50.98
C GLY A 158 1.68 1.40 51.64
N GLY A 159 0.43 1.63 52.05
CA GLY A 159 -0.45 0.61 52.60
C GLY A 159 -1.91 0.96 52.36
N SER A 160 -2.84 0.05 52.66
CA SER A 160 -4.28 0.28 52.50
C SER A 160 -4.79 1.46 53.34
N ASP A 161 -4.23 1.62 54.54
CA ASP A 161 -4.85 2.44 55.60
C ASP A 161 -4.19 3.82 55.79
N SER A 162 -3.07 4.10 55.12
CA SER A 162 -2.34 5.37 55.29
C SER A 162 -1.70 5.86 54.01
N THR A 163 -1.81 7.16 53.74
CA THR A 163 -1.15 7.84 52.63
C THR A 163 0.32 8.08 52.97
N THR A 164 1.21 7.49 52.19
CA THR A 164 2.66 7.75 52.28
C THR A 164 3.00 8.92 51.35
N ILE A 165 3.75 9.92 51.79
CA ILE A 165 4.10 11.10 50.98
C ILE A 165 5.61 11.16 50.81
N PHE A 166 6.08 11.32 49.58
CA PHE A 166 7.47 11.53 49.23
C PHE A 166 7.62 12.89 48.58
N TYR A 167 8.46 13.74 49.17
CA TYR A 167 8.92 15.00 48.59
C TYR A 167 10.34 14.80 48.04
N GLY A 168 10.58 15.05 46.76
CA GLY A 168 11.92 14.94 46.19
C GLY A 168 11.93 14.90 44.67
N VAL A 169 13.13 14.92 44.09
CA VAL A 169 13.35 14.79 42.64
C VAL A 169 13.51 13.31 42.30
N LYS A 170 14.66 12.71 42.61
CA LYS A 170 14.90 11.27 42.41
C LYS A 170 14.45 10.50 43.64
N ILE A 171 13.23 9.96 43.62
CA ILE A 171 12.63 9.39 44.83
C ILE A 171 13.04 7.93 45.04
N LEU A 172 13.05 7.13 43.97
CA LEU A 172 13.29 5.70 44.07
C LEU A 172 14.18 5.21 42.93
N GLU A 173 15.17 4.40 43.28
CA GLU A 173 15.99 3.63 42.36
C GLU A 173 16.10 2.18 42.84
N VAL A 174 15.67 1.23 42.02
CA VAL A 174 15.72 -0.18 42.39
C VAL A 174 16.51 -0.93 41.34
N THR A 175 17.44 -1.78 41.77
CA THR A 175 18.21 -2.65 40.89
C THR A 175 18.22 -4.07 41.41
N ASN A 176 17.44 -4.95 40.79
CA ASN A 176 17.40 -6.37 41.12
C ASN A 176 18.16 -7.19 40.07
N THR A 177 18.73 -8.32 40.48
CA THR A 177 19.34 -9.32 39.59
C THR A 177 18.32 -10.36 39.11
N ASN A 178 17.24 -10.56 39.88
CA ASN A 178 16.14 -11.46 39.55
C ASN A 178 14.87 -10.66 39.16
N PRO A 179 14.38 -10.77 37.91
CA PRO A 179 13.18 -10.07 37.44
C PRO A 179 11.89 -10.48 38.15
N LEU A 180 11.89 -11.59 38.89
CA LEU A 180 10.70 -12.06 39.63
C LEU A 180 10.48 -11.36 40.97
N ILE A 181 11.47 -10.60 41.46
CA ILE A 181 11.33 -9.82 42.69
C ILE A 181 10.34 -8.70 42.45
N ARG A 182 9.40 -8.53 43.38
CA ARG A 182 8.26 -7.63 43.23
C ARG A 182 8.40 -6.32 43.98
N ILE A 183 7.97 -5.24 43.32
CA ILE A 183 7.73 -3.94 43.94
C ILE A 183 6.29 -3.53 43.74
N SER A 184 5.66 -3.01 44.79
CA SER A 184 4.28 -2.57 44.75
C SER A 184 4.14 -1.14 45.24
N PHE A 185 3.55 -0.28 44.42
CA PHE A 185 3.16 1.08 44.79
C PHE A 185 1.68 1.08 45.10
N LEU A 186 1.33 1.21 46.38
CA LEU A 186 -0.04 1.28 46.85
C LEU A 186 -0.42 2.75 47.09
N ARG A 187 -1.10 3.06 48.20
CA ARG A 187 -1.56 4.42 48.52
C ARG A 187 -0.39 5.33 48.93
N SER A 188 0.17 6.02 47.95
CA SER A 188 1.33 6.91 48.11
C SER A 188 1.21 8.18 47.26
N THR A 189 1.89 9.25 47.64
CA THR A 189 1.95 10.52 46.92
C THR A 189 3.40 10.88 46.70
N PHE A 190 3.79 11.08 45.45
CA PHE A 190 5.12 11.49 45.03
C PHE A 190 5.02 12.89 44.44
N GLN A 191 5.78 13.84 44.98
CA GLN A 191 5.76 15.22 44.51
C GLN A 191 7.13 15.88 44.70
N PRO A 192 7.47 16.91 43.91
CA PRO A 192 8.70 17.67 44.15
C PRO A 192 8.64 18.42 45.48
N LEU A 193 9.79 18.91 45.93
CA LEU A 193 9.86 19.82 47.07
C LEU A 193 9.08 21.11 46.75
N PRO A 194 8.37 21.70 47.73
CA PRO A 194 7.88 23.07 47.61
C PRO A 194 9.03 24.01 47.22
N ASP A 195 8.81 24.90 46.26
CA ASP A 195 9.77 25.91 45.77
C ASP A 195 10.93 25.39 44.88
N GLN A 196 10.90 24.14 44.42
CA GLN A 196 11.85 23.64 43.40
C GLN A 196 11.26 23.75 41.99
N ASP A 197 11.47 24.90 41.35
CA ASP A 197 10.94 25.20 40.01
C ASP A 197 11.69 24.50 38.86
N SER A 198 12.69 23.64 39.12
CA SER A 198 13.58 23.12 38.05
C SER A 198 13.60 21.61 37.81
N ASN A 199 13.12 20.73 38.69
CA ASN A 199 13.14 19.27 38.46
C ASN A 199 11.81 18.62 38.87
N GLY A 200 11.39 17.54 38.19
CA GLY A 200 10.18 16.79 38.53
C GLY A 200 10.47 15.49 39.28
N VAL A 201 9.45 14.69 39.54
CA VAL A 201 9.61 13.38 40.19
C VAL A 201 10.23 12.36 39.21
N GLN A 202 11.27 11.65 39.66
CA GLN A 202 11.99 10.61 38.92
C GLN A 202 11.98 9.30 39.71
N ILE A 203 11.62 8.20 39.03
CA ILE A 203 11.64 6.83 39.56
C ILE A 203 12.32 5.92 38.55
N ILE A 204 13.25 5.10 39.01
CA ILE A 204 14.01 4.14 38.18
C ILE A 204 13.85 2.74 38.76
N ILE A 205 13.43 1.79 37.93
CA ILE A 205 13.20 0.41 38.33
C ILE A 205 13.89 -0.51 37.32
N ASN A 206 14.92 -1.22 37.77
CA ASN A 206 15.73 -2.10 36.94
C ASN A 206 15.50 -3.56 37.32
N ASN A 207 15.14 -4.37 36.32
CA ASN A 207 15.04 -5.82 36.31
C ASN A 207 14.18 -6.36 37.46
N THR A 208 12.97 -5.82 37.55
CA THR A 208 12.05 -6.00 38.68
C THR A 208 10.62 -6.10 38.19
N ALA A 209 9.83 -6.97 38.83
CA ALA A 209 8.40 -7.01 38.59
C ALA A 209 7.70 -5.88 39.36
N THR A 210 6.93 -5.01 38.70
CA THR A 210 6.28 -3.86 39.38
C THR A 210 4.76 -3.93 39.29
N VAL A 211 4.07 -3.55 40.35
CA VAL A 211 2.63 -3.29 40.35
C VAL A 211 2.40 -1.87 40.86
N ILE A 212 1.78 -1.02 40.05
CA ILE A 212 1.41 0.35 40.42
C ILE A 212 -0.10 0.42 40.59
N GLY A 213 -0.51 0.56 41.85
CA GLY A 213 -1.90 0.66 42.27
C GLY A 213 -2.64 -0.68 42.34
N THR A 214 -3.75 -0.68 43.07
CA THR A 214 -4.77 -1.74 43.15
C THR A 214 -6.14 -1.09 43.35
N ASN A 215 -7.22 -1.87 43.25
CA ASN A 215 -8.61 -1.36 43.34
C ASN A 215 -8.87 -0.53 44.61
N ASP A 216 -8.22 -0.89 45.71
CA ASP A 216 -8.39 -0.24 47.01
C ASP A 216 -7.28 0.77 47.33
N SER A 217 -6.26 0.90 46.48
CA SER A 217 -5.10 1.76 46.75
C SER A 217 -4.44 2.30 45.49
N TYR A 218 -4.53 3.61 45.28
CA TYR A 218 -3.99 4.28 44.10
C TYR A 218 -2.89 5.28 44.47
N PRO A 219 -1.69 5.18 43.88
CA PRO A 219 -0.65 6.18 44.04
C PRO A 219 -0.99 7.48 43.29
N THR A 220 -0.36 8.58 43.69
CA THR A 220 -0.46 9.89 43.05
C THR A 220 0.94 10.41 42.78
N PHE A 221 1.21 10.81 41.53
CA PHE A 221 2.46 11.42 41.09
C PHE A 221 2.14 12.83 40.61
N VAL A 222 2.78 13.83 41.22
CA VAL A 222 2.63 15.26 40.90
C VAL A 222 3.95 15.75 40.33
N ASP A 223 3.87 16.50 39.22
CA ASP A 223 5.03 16.96 38.43
C ASP A 223 6.01 15.84 38.10
N LEU A 224 5.49 14.71 37.62
CA LEU A 224 6.28 13.59 37.16
C LEU A 224 7.19 14.02 36.00
N GLU A 225 8.49 13.77 36.14
CA GLU A 225 9.45 13.90 35.06
C GLU A 225 9.59 12.56 34.32
N TYR A 226 9.89 11.47 35.04
CA TYR A 226 9.77 10.13 34.48
C TYR A 226 9.62 9.00 35.50
N ILE A 227 8.96 7.93 35.08
CA ILE A 227 9.10 6.59 35.65
C ILE A 227 9.74 5.72 34.57
N GLN A 228 10.90 5.14 34.87
CA GLN A 228 11.63 4.29 33.95
C GLN A 228 11.69 2.86 34.46
N PHE A 229 11.31 1.92 33.59
CA PHE A 229 11.42 0.49 33.78
C PHE A 229 12.49 -0.05 32.83
N SER A 230 13.45 -0.81 33.32
CA SER A 230 14.54 -1.39 32.53
C SER A 230 14.65 -2.89 32.83
N GLY A 231 14.20 -3.77 31.96
CA GLY A 231 14.02 -5.20 32.25
C GLY A 231 12.88 -5.52 33.24
N GLY A 232 12.50 -6.79 33.38
CA GLY A 232 11.37 -7.23 34.21
C GLY A 232 10.00 -6.95 33.60
N THR A 233 8.93 -7.23 34.35
CA THR A 233 7.53 -7.01 33.92
C THR A 233 6.80 -6.08 34.88
N SER A 234 6.21 -5.00 34.37
CA SER A 234 5.54 -4.00 35.19
C SER A 234 4.11 -3.82 34.76
N ASN A 235 3.22 -3.66 35.72
CA ASN A 235 1.81 -3.44 35.50
C ASN A 235 1.37 -2.15 36.20
N ILE A 236 0.71 -1.25 35.47
CA ILE A 236 0.13 -0.03 35.98
C ILE A 236 -1.39 -0.22 35.98
N ASP A 237 -1.94 -0.55 37.14
CA ASP A 237 -3.36 -0.87 37.38
C ASP A 237 -4.14 0.38 37.86
N TYR A 238 -3.58 1.18 38.77
CA TYR A 238 -4.23 2.41 39.26
C TYR A 238 -3.22 3.51 39.52
N GLY A 239 -3.71 4.76 39.50
CA GLY A 239 -2.93 5.91 39.93
C GLY A 239 -3.32 7.20 39.22
N ASN A 240 -2.95 8.33 39.84
CA ASN A 240 -3.04 9.65 39.24
C ASN A 240 -1.64 10.11 38.89
N PHE A 241 -1.38 10.39 37.61
CA PHE A 241 -0.09 10.79 37.10
C PHE A 241 -0.24 12.17 36.45
N THR A 242 0.32 13.19 37.09
CA THR A 242 0.43 14.53 36.50
C THR A 242 1.89 14.78 36.20
N GLY A 243 2.23 14.87 34.92
CA GLY A 243 3.55 15.21 34.43
C GLY A 243 3.90 16.68 34.65
N ILE A 244 5.20 16.97 34.63
CA ILE A 244 5.75 18.31 34.78
C ILE A 244 5.23 19.24 33.67
N GLN A 245 4.81 20.46 34.04
CA GLN A 245 4.15 21.40 33.12
C GLN A 245 5.10 22.49 32.58
N ARG A 246 6.24 22.11 31.99
CA ARG A 246 7.20 23.09 31.44
C ARG A 246 7.25 23.06 29.93
N GLU A 247 7.60 24.20 29.33
CA GLU A 247 7.82 24.27 27.88
C GLU A 247 8.92 23.27 27.50
N SER A 248 8.62 22.34 26.59
CA SER A 248 9.50 21.30 26.02
C SER A 248 9.86 20.06 26.84
N VAL A 249 9.42 19.91 28.09
CA VAL A 249 9.65 18.69 28.89
C VAL A 249 8.34 18.16 29.43
N TYR A 250 7.96 16.95 29.01
CA TYR A 250 6.78 16.23 29.49
C TYR A 250 7.18 15.16 30.49
N GLY A 251 6.23 14.81 31.38
CA GLY A 251 6.38 13.61 32.20
C GLY A 251 6.40 12.37 31.31
N GLN A 252 7.18 11.36 31.65
CA GLN A 252 7.34 10.18 30.79
C GLN A 252 7.16 8.87 31.55
N ILE A 253 6.46 7.93 30.95
CA ILE A 253 6.53 6.52 31.35
C ILE A 253 7.39 5.80 30.31
N ARG A 254 8.54 5.28 30.74
CA ARG A 254 9.57 4.69 29.86
C ARG A 254 9.72 3.21 30.11
N ALA A 255 9.60 2.41 29.05
CA ALA A 255 10.00 1.01 29.01
C ALA A 255 11.32 0.91 28.23
N THR A 256 12.40 0.49 28.89
CA THR A 256 13.75 0.34 28.32
C THR A 256 14.28 -1.07 28.48
N ASP A 257 15.35 -1.41 27.76
CA ASP A 257 16.17 -2.59 28.02
C ASP A 257 15.36 -3.89 28.22
N SER A 258 14.55 -4.29 27.24
CA SER A 258 13.67 -5.47 27.28
C SER A 258 12.62 -5.51 28.40
N SER A 259 12.34 -4.41 29.10
CA SER A 259 11.22 -4.34 30.04
C SER A 259 9.89 -4.49 29.31
N GLU A 260 8.92 -5.15 29.93
CA GLU A 260 7.52 -5.13 29.49
C GLU A 260 6.69 -4.32 30.50
N VAL A 261 5.97 -3.31 30.02
CA VAL A 261 5.14 -2.43 30.85
C VAL A 261 3.70 -2.46 30.34
N THR A 262 2.78 -3.01 31.12
CA THR A 262 1.36 -3.13 30.81
C THR A 262 0.55 -2.03 31.51
N ILE A 263 -0.39 -1.45 30.77
CA ILE A 263 -1.33 -0.42 31.20
C ILE A 263 -2.72 -1.05 31.01
N SER A 264 -3.25 -1.61 32.09
CA SER A 264 -4.24 -2.72 32.06
C SER A 264 -5.72 -2.33 32.25
N GLU A 265 -6.06 -1.33 33.06
CA GLU A 265 -7.39 -1.21 33.68
C GLU A 265 -8.18 0.09 33.37
N ASP A 266 -9.51 -0.03 33.34
CA ASP A 266 -10.46 0.98 32.85
C ASP A 266 -11.35 1.61 33.94
N HIS A 267 -10.76 1.94 35.08
CA HIS A 267 -11.49 2.66 36.13
C HIS A 267 -11.32 4.17 35.97
N GLU A 268 -12.39 4.93 36.26
CA GLU A 268 -12.38 6.41 36.27
C GLU A 268 -11.31 7.03 37.19
N ASN A 269 -10.74 6.20 38.08
CA ASN A 269 -9.75 6.59 39.08
C ASN A 269 -8.30 6.53 38.57
N ARG A 270 -8.08 6.23 37.29
CA ARG A 270 -6.78 6.38 36.63
C ARG A 270 -6.77 7.65 35.77
N SER A 271 -5.79 8.51 35.97
CA SER A 271 -5.62 9.71 35.15
C SER A 271 -4.15 9.91 34.78
N PHE A 272 -3.90 10.14 33.49
CA PHE A 272 -2.61 10.59 32.97
C PHE A 272 -2.81 12.00 32.42
N LEU A 273 -2.11 12.97 32.99
CA LEU A 273 -2.20 14.37 32.60
C LEU A 273 -0.78 14.87 32.31
N TYR A 274 -0.51 15.33 31.09
CA TYR A 274 0.83 15.76 30.62
C TYR A 274 1.91 14.66 30.69
N VAL A 275 1.53 13.41 30.38
CA VAL A 275 2.44 12.26 30.39
C VAL A 275 2.53 11.65 28.99
N ASP A 276 3.76 11.52 28.49
CA ASP A 276 4.13 10.77 27.28
C ASP A 276 4.52 9.33 27.62
N PHE A 277 4.40 8.44 26.63
CA PHE A 277 4.68 7.01 26.79
C PHE A 277 5.75 6.56 25.81
N ASN A 278 6.89 6.07 26.31
CA ASN A 278 8.06 5.79 25.50
C ASN A 278 8.52 4.33 25.66
N ALA A 279 8.60 3.58 24.56
CA ALA A 279 9.25 2.28 24.47
C ALA A 279 10.60 2.43 23.75
N VAL A 280 11.70 2.37 24.48
CA VAL A 280 13.07 2.54 23.96
C VAL A 280 13.82 1.21 24.13
N GLY A 281 13.67 0.32 23.15
CA GLY A 281 14.13 -1.08 23.26
C GLY A 281 13.36 -1.96 24.26
N GLY A 282 12.39 -1.41 24.98
CA GLY A 282 11.40 -2.13 25.79
C GLY A 282 10.05 -2.28 25.09
N GLN A 283 9.04 -2.74 25.82
CA GLN A 283 7.68 -2.96 25.36
C GLN A 283 6.67 -2.22 26.24
N LEU A 284 5.75 -1.49 25.62
CA LEU A 284 4.55 -0.93 26.25
C LEU A 284 3.31 -1.64 25.70
N ILE A 285 2.43 -2.09 26.59
CA ILE A 285 1.17 -2.75 26.26
C ILE A 285 0.02 -1.92 26.85
N PHE A 286 -0.91 -1.47 26.01
CA PHE A 286 -2.14 -0.81 26.41
C PHE A 286 -3.29 -1.80 26.26
N GLU A 287 -3.87 -2.27 27.38
CA GLU A 287 -5.00 -3.21 27.39
C GLU A 287 -6.34 -2.57 27.75
N GLY A 288 -6.32 -1.31 28.21
CA GLY A 288 -7.51 -0.55 28.58
C GLY A 288 -7.21 0.84 29.18
N GLY A 289 -8.28 1.56 29.54
CA GLY A 289 -8.21 2.83 30.27
C GLY A 289 -8.39 4.10 29.43
N ASN A 290 -8.68 5.20 30.13
CA ASN A 290 -8.79 6.54 29.57
C ASN A 290 -7.45 7.29 29.71
N LEU A 291 -6.72 7.42 28.61
CA LEU A 291 -5.46 8.15 28.51
C LEU A 291 -5.76 9.60 28.11
N SER A 292 -5.54 10.50 29.08
CA SER A 292 -5.74 11.96 29.08
C SER A 292 -7.17 12.52 29.18
N ARG A 293 -7.31 13.62 29.93
CA ARG A 293 -8.56 14.35 30.28
C ARG A 293 -8.45 15.89 30.13
N ASP A 294 -7.31 16.44 29.70
CA ASP A 294 -7.15 17.90 29.54
C ASP A 294 -7.08 18.31 28.07
N ILE A 295 -7.97 19.24 27.69
CA ILE A 295 -8.11 19.83 26.36
C ILE A 295 -6.98 20.80 25.99
N SER A 296 -6.15 21.24 26.94
CA SER A 296 -5.19 22.31 26.67
C SER A 296 -3.87 21.85 26.05
N ARG A 297 -3.49 20.57 26.20
CA ARG A 297 -2.20 20.03 25.72
C ARG A 297 -2.31 18.57 25.30
N LYS A 298 -1.51 18.19 24.30
CA LYS A 298 -1.51 16.85 23.70
C LYS A 298 -0.34 16.02 24.18
N PHE A 299 -0.45 14.69 24.07
CA PHE A 299 0.61 13.75 24.44
C PHE A 299 1.04 12.86 23.27
N PHE A 300 2.20 12.23 23.40
CA PHE A 300 2.80 11.33 22.42
C PHE A 300 2.93 9.90 22.95
N ILE A 301 2.86 8.95 22.04
CA ILE A 301 3.34 7.58 22.26
C ILE A 301 4.52 7.36 21.31
N LEU A 302 5.69 7.01 21.83
CA LEU A 302 6.92 6.87 21.07
C LEU A 302 7.47 5.45 21.21
N ALA A 303 7.85 4.84 20.08
CA ALA A 303 8.78 3.71 20.07
C ALA A 303 10.04 4.05 19.28
N SER A 304 11.19 3.67 19.84
CA SER A 304 12.52 3.85 19.25
C SER A 304 13.44 2.72 19.68
N GLU A 305 14.59 2.59 19.03
CA GLU A 305 15.62 1.59 19.37
C GLU A 305 15.05 0.16 19.42
N SER A 306 14.23 -0.23 18.43
CA SER A 306 13.51 -1.51 18.39
C SER A 306 12.45 -1.71 19.51
N GLY A 307 11.95 -0.61 20.07
CA GLY A 307 10.85 -0.64 21.03
C GLY A 307 9.54 -1.17 20.44
N ILE A 308 8.67 -1.69 21.31
CA ILE A 308 7.41 -2.31 20.91
C ILE A 308 6.25 -1.57 21.60
N ILE A 309 5.29 -1.07 20.82
CA ILE A 309 3.99 -0.63 21.32
C ILE A 309 2.95 -1.67 20.90
N THR A 310 2.17 -2.15 21.87
CA THR A 310 1.00 -3.00 21.61
C THR A 310 -0.25 -2.34 22.15
N ILE A 311 -1.25 -2.15 21.30
CA ILE A 311 -2.59 -1.67 21.65
C ILE A 311 -3.53 -2.86 21.48
N GLU A 312 -3.99 -3.43 22.58
CA GLU A 312 -4.91 -4.56 22.59
C GLU A 312 -6.04 -4.35 23.59
N ASN A 313 -7.01 -5.25 23.58
CA ASN A 313 -8.15 -5.18 24.47
C ASN A 313 -8.37 -6.56 25.07
N ASN A 314 -7.88 -6.72 26.29
CA ASN A 314 -8.20 -7.87 27.13
C ASN A 314 -9.31 -7.52 28.14
N ILE A 315 -9.65 -6.22 28.31
CA ILE A 315 -10.59 -5.72 29.32
C ILE A 315 -11.59 -4.73 28.68
N SER A 316 -11.13 -3.58 28.21
CA SER A 316 -11.89 -2.63 27.39
C SER A 316 -10.97 -1.93 26.38
N GLY A 317 -11.51 -1.40 25.28
CA GLY A 317 -10.67 -0.70 24.30
C GLY A 317 -10.06 0.57 24.90
N PRO A 318 -8.73 0.81 24.80
CA PRO A 318 -8.13 2.03 25.32
C PRO A 318 -8.73 3.27 24.64
N LYS A 319 -8.84 4.36 25.40
CA LYS A 319 -9.34 5.64 24.92
C LYS A 319 -8.26 6.70 25.05
N PHE A 320 -7.78 7.23 23.93
CA PHE A 320 -6.76 8.27 23.88
C PHE A 320 -7.43 9.63 23.60
N THR A 321 -7.68 10.43 24.63
CA THR A 321 -8.21 11.79 24.45
C THR A 321 -7.04 12.76 24.29
N ASN A 322 -7.05 13.63 23.27
CA ASN A 322 -5.98 14.60 23.02
C ASN A 322 -4.59 13.98 22.79
N ILE A 323 -4.53 12.81 22.15
CA ILE A 323 -3.28 12.30 21.58
C ILE A 323 -2.89 13.15 20.37
N GLU A 324 -1.62 13.50 20.23
CA GLU A 324 -1.09 14.11 19.01
C GLU A 324 -0.73 13.04 17.98
N SER A 325 0.18 12.12 18.34
CA SER A 325 0.62 11.06 17.44
C SER A 325 1.23 9.87 18.18
N ILE A 326 1.23 8.73 17.48
CA ILE A 326 2.03 7.54 17.78
C ILE A 326 3.21 7.55 16.80
N ILE A 327 4.44 7.65 17.33
CA ILE A 327 5.67 7.77 16.54
C ILE A 327 6.48 6.48 16.70
N CYS A 328 6.88 5.85 15.59
CA CYS A 328 7.72 4.64 15.63
C CYS A 328 8.94 4.78 14.72
N ASN A 329 10.13 4.72 15.31
CA ASN A 329 11.42 4.91 14.64
C ASN A 329 12.37 3.73 14.90
N ASP A 330 13.45 3.63 14.13
CA ASP A 330 14.60 2.75 14.43
C ASP A 330 14.24 1.27 14.61
N LYS A 331 13.52 0.70 13.63
CA LYS A 331 13.10 -0.71 13.60
C LYS A 331 12.15 -1.09 14.74
N SER A 332 11.39 -0.12 15.23
CA SER A 332 10.36 -0.37 16.25
C SER A 332 9.13 -1.07 15.68
N PHE A 333 8.29 -1.58 16.58
CA PHE A 333 7.05 -2.27 16.24
C PHE A 333 5.85 -1.57 16.85
N LEU A 334 4.81 -1.36 16.04
CA LEU A 334 3.49 -0.92 16.50
C LEU A 334 2.46 -1.98 16.14
N ASN A 335 1.83 -2.55 17.15
CA ASN A 335 0.78 -3.53 17.02
C ASN A 335 -0.56 -2.94 17.44
N ILE A 336 -1.55 -2.92 16.54
CA ILE A 336 -2.90 -2.40 16.81
C ILE A 336 -3.89 -3.53 16.62
N PHE A 337 -4.32 -4.11 17.73
CA PHE A 337 -5.14 -5.32 17.74
C PHE A 337 -6.57 -5.09 18.21
N THR A 338 -6.90 -3.89 18.67
CA THR A 338 -8.25 -3.52 19.08
C THR A 338 -8.66 -2.14 18.56
N VAL A 339 -9.95 -1.84 18.64
CA VAL A 339 -10.46 -0.48 18.46
C VAL A 339 -10.06 0.36 19.67
N PHE A 340 -9.51 1.53 19.39
CA PHE A 340 -9.34 2.60 20.37
C PHE A 340 -10.09 3.84 19.89
N THR A 341 -10.51 4.69 20.83
CA THR A 341 -11.12 5.98 20.47
C THR A 341 -10.09 7.09 20.60
N TYR A 342 -10.10 8.03 19.65
CA TYR A 342 -9.28 9.23 19.68
C TYR A 342 -10.07 10.41 19.11
N SER A 343 -9.74 11.63 19.54
CA SER A 343 -10.37 12.88 19.08
C SER A 343 -9.31 13.82 18.54
N PRO A 344 -8.97 13.75 17.24
CA PRO A 344 -7.96 14.64 16.67
C PRO A 344 -8.52 16.06 16.53
N GLU A 345 -7.75 17.06 16.94
CA GLU A 345 -8.09 18.48 16.67
C GLU A 345 -7.71 18.89 15.24
N ASP A 346 -6.56 18.42 14.74
CA ASP A 346 -6.11 18.66 13.37
C ASP A 346 -6.22 17.37 12.53
N PRO A 347 -7.18 17.30 11.62
CA PRO A 347 -7.38 16.13 10.79
C PRO A 347 -6.37 15.97 9.63
N SER A 348 -5.48 16.94 9.42
CA SER A 348 -4.48 16.91 8.34
C SER A 348 -3.24 16.08 8.72
N GLN A 349 -3.01 15.86 10.01
CA GLN A 349 -1.91 15.04 10.51
C GLN A 349 -2.32 13.58 10.62
N ALA A 350 -1.39 12.68 10.30
CA ALA A 350 -1.59 11.25 10.52
C ALA A 350 -1.40 10.93 12.01
N LEU A 351 -2.30 10.12 12.58
CA LEU A 351 -2.16 9.64 13.95
C LEU A 351 -0.88 8.82 14.13
N ILE A 352 -0.57 7.95 13.16
CA ILE A 352 0.59 7.07 13.20
C ILE A 352 1.65 7.61 12.23
N GLN A 353 2.83 7.90 12.77
CA GLN A 353 3.98 8.38 12.01
C GLN A 353 5.13 7.40 12.19
N THR A 354 5.61 6.82 11.10
CA THR A 354 6.66 5.81 11.18
C THR A 354 7.83 6.06 10.23
N TYR A 355 9.03 5.80 10.74
CA TYR A 355 10.26 5.75 9.97
C TYR A 355 10.97 4.42 10.21
N ASN A 356 11.22 3.66 9.14
CA ASN A 356 11.96 2.40 9.17
C ASN A 356 11.51 1.45 10.30
N SER A 357 10.19 1.24 10.43
CA SER A 357 9.56 0.48 11.51
C SER A 357 8.48 -0.45 10.96
N THR A 358 7.94 -1.34 11.78
CA THR A 358 6.86 -2.26 11.38
C THR A 358 5.55 -1.87 12.06
N VAL A 359 4.48 -1.74 11.29
CA VAL A 359 3.12 -1.50 11.79
C VAL A 359 2.23 -2.69 11.45
N VAL A 360 1.54 -3.25 12.44
CA VAL A 360 0.57 -4.34 12.27
C VAL A 360 -0.81 -3.86 12.70
N ILE A 361 -1.80 -3.94 11.79
CA ILE A 361 -3.19 -3.57 12.05
C ILE A 361 -4.07 -4.82 11.95
N GLY A 362 -4.78 -5.09 13.05
CA GLY A 362 -5.71 -6.20 13.18
C GLY A 362 -5.06 -7.53 13.60
N ARG A 363 -5.90 -8.46 14.03
CA ARG A 363 -5.58 -9.88 14.25
C ARG A 363 -6.54 -10.74 13.44
N ALA A 364 -6.10 -11.91 13.01
CA ALA A 364 -6.98 -12.88 12.35
C ALA A 364 -8.24 -13.12 13.21
N SER A 365 -9.40 -13.24 12.57
CA SER A 365 -10.73 -13.43 13.19
C SER A 365 -11.31 -12.27 14.03
N GLN A 366 -10.62 -11.14 14.16
CA GLN A 366 -11.18 -9.93 14.82
C GLN A 366 -11.53 -8.86 13.78
N GLN A 367 -12.75 -8.32 13.83
CA GLN A 367 -13.16 -7.22 12.94
C GLN A 367 -13.41 -5.96 13.77
N ASN A 368 -12.43 -5.07 13.74
CA ASN A 368 -12.43 -3.80 14.46
C ASN A 368 -12.87 -2.66 13.53
N ASN A 369 -13.69 -1.72 14.01
CA ASN A 369 -14.08 -0.53 13.23
C ASN A 369 -13.16 0.64 13.55
N PHE A 370 -12.59 1.23 12.51
CA PHE A 370 -11.47 2.17 12.54
C PHE A 370 -11.84 3.38 11.69
N THR A 371 -12.19 4.51 12.30
CA THR A 371 -12.60 5.71 11.54
C THR A 371 -11.54 6.81 11.66
N PHE A 372 -10.99 7.24 10.53
CA PHE A 372 -9.87 8.18 10.46
C PHE A 372 -10.06 9.21 9.35
N LYS A 373 -9.41 10.37 9.43
CA LYS A 373 -9.18 11.21 8.24
C LYS A 373 -7.89 10.78 7.55
N ARG A 374 -6.82 10.64 8.32
CA ARG A 374 -5.56 10.01 7.93
C ARG A 374 -5.04 9.18 9.09
N ILE A 375 -4.76 7.89 8.86
CA ILE A 375 -4.31 6.99 9.92
C ILE A 375 -2.80 6.87 9.96
N VAL A 376 -2.17 6.59 8.81
CA VAL A 376 -0.74 6.23 8.73
C VAL A 376 -0.02 7.14 7.75
N ASN A 377 1.13 7.67 8.20
CA ASN A 377 2.15 8.27 7.35
C ASN A 377 3.48 7.56 7.61
N MET A 378 3.98 6.81 6.63
CA MET A 378 5.09 5.88 6.80
C MET A 378 6.20 6.12 5.78
N SER A 379 7.44 6.01 6.23
CA SER A 379 8.62 6.13 5.37
C SER A 379 9.62 5.03 5.68
N SER A 380 9.87 4.13 4.73
CA SER A 380 10.60 2.87 4.94
C SER A 380 9.91 1.92 5.93
N GLY A 381 10.28 0.63 5.93
CA GLY A 381 9.73 -0.40 6.82
C GLY A 381 8.58 -1.20 6.23
N GLU A 382 7.72 -1.76 7.09
CA GLU A 382 6.65 -2.69 6.72
C GLU A 382 5.28 -2.35 7.34
N LEU A 383 4.21 -2.35 6.54
CA LEU A 383 2.83 -2.20 7.00
C LEU A 383 2.04 -3.48 6.70
N ASN A 384 1.58 -4.15 7.75
CA ASN A 384 0.79 -5.38 7.66
C ASN A 384 -0.65 -5.12 8.10
N VAL A 385 -1.61 -5.26 7.18
CA VAL A 385 -3.03 -5.16 7.51
C VAL A 385 -3.69 -6.53 7.42
N VAL A 386 -3.99 -7.09 8.59
CA VAL A 386 -4.54 -8.45 8.74
C VAL A 386 -6.07 -8.42 8.73
N SER A 387 -6.68 -7.42 9.38
CA SER A 387 -8.14 -7.31 9.50
C SER A 387 -8.58 -5.91 9.96
N GLY A 388 -9.88 -5.63 9.86
CA GLY A 388 -10.50 -4.40 10.34
C GLY A 388 -11.29 -3.64 9.27
N ASN A 389 -12.31 -2.91 9.68
CA ASN A 389 -13.07 -1.98 8.84
C ASN A 389 -12.51 -0.57 9.02
N ILE A 390 -11.65 -0.14 8.09
CA ILE A 390 -10.89 1.10 8.12
C ILE A 390 -11.56 2.12 7.18
N VAL A 391 -12.16 3.15 7.77
CA VAL A 391 -12.97 4.16 7.09
C VAL A 391 -12.24 5.50 7.08
N GLY A 392 -11.95 6.00 5.88
CA GLY A 392 -11.44 7.35 5.63
C GLY A 392 -12.59 8.34 5.48
N THR A 393 -12.56 9.42 6.25
CA THR A 393 -13.65 10.42 6.32
C THR A 393 -13.38 11.69 5.53
N ASP A 394 -12.15 11.92 5.06
CA ASP A 394 -11.80 13.03 4.18
C ASP A 394 -11.63 12.55 2.73
N PRO A 395 -12.35 13.12 1.74
CA PRO A 395 -12.23 12.68 0.36
C PRO A 395 -10.95 13.17 -0.35
N ASN A 396 -10.27 14.18 0.19
CA ASN A 396 -9.13 14.82 -0.46
C ASN A 396 -7.78 14.26 -0.01
N ILE A 397 -7.74 13.67 1.19
CA ILE A 397 -6.54 13.15 1.85
C ILE A 397 -6.54 11.62 1.77
N ALA A 398 -5.40 11.03 1.41
CA ALA A 398 -5.24 9.58 1.45
C ALA A 398 -5.25 9.08 2.90
N LEU A 399 -6.00 8.01 3.15
CA LEU A 399 -6.10 7.38 4.47
C LEU A 399 -4.72 6.88 4.95
N ILE A 400 -3.95 6.27 4.05
CA ILE A 400 -2.60 5.77 4.28
C ILE A 400 -1.67 6.39 3.23
N THR A 401 -0.60 7.05 3.69
CA THR A 401 0.49 7.54 2.83
C THR A 401 1.77 6.81 3.18
N THR A 402 2.46 6.29 2.17
CA THR A 402 3.73 5.60 2.38
C THR A 402 4.81 6.01 1.36
N SER A 403 6.08 5.85 1.75
CA SER A 403 7.19 5.94 0.81
C SER A 403 8.29 4.94 1.11
N ASP A 404 8.79 4.27 0.06
CA ASP A 404 9.84 3.23 0.18
C ASP A 404 9.44 2.11 1.19
N THR A 405 8.14 1.80 1.29
CA THR A 405 7.54 0.87 2.27
C THR A 405 7.09 -0.43 1.62
N TYR A 406 7.16 -1.55 2.36
CA TYR A 406 6.56 -2.83 1.99
C TYR A 406 5.18 -2.96 2.66
N ILE A 407 4.10 -3.05 1.88
CA ILE A 407 2.73 -3.15 2.41
C ILE A 407 2.17 -4.53 2.07
N ILE A 408 1.65 -5.24 3.08
CA ILE A 408 1.04 -6.56 2.94
C ILE A 408 -0.40 -6.52 3.43
N ILE A 409 -1.33 -6.94 2.57
CA ILE A 409 -2.72 -7.23 2.92
C ILE A 409 -2.95 -8.72 2.65
N GLY A 410 -2.76 -9.55 3.67
CA GLY A 410 -2.60 -11.00 3.54
C GLY A 410 -3.83 -11.78 3.07
N GLU A 411 -3.61 -13.04 2.67
CA GLU A 411 -4.67 -13.95 2.23
C GLU A 411 -5.68 -14.21 3.36
N GLY A 412 -6.97 -14.23 3.04
CA GLY A 412 -8.03 -14.36 4.06
C GLY A 412 -8.23 -13.12 4.92
N SER A 413 -7.53 -12.01 4.62
CA SER A 413 -7.76 -10.73 5.29
C SER A 413 -9.23 -10.31 5.19
N THR A 414 -9.83 -10.02 6.34
CA THR A 414 -11.15 -9.40 6.46
C THR A 414 -11.06 -7.88 6.52
N ALA A 415 -9.93 -7.32 6.07
CA ALA A 415 -9.76 -5.88 5.99
C ALA A 415 -10.74 -5.29 4.98
N ASN A 416 -11.50 -4.29 5.43
CA ASN A 416 -12.43 -3.53 4.61
C ASN A 416 -11.99 -2.07 4.65
N PHE A 417 -11.63 -1.49 3.52
CA PHE A 417 -11.25 -0.10 3.39
C PHE A 417 -12.38 0.68 2.73
N THR A 418 -12.81 1.77 3.35
CA THR A 418 -13.82 2.68 2.78
C THR A 418 -13.31 4.12 2.82
N ALA A 419 -12.80 4.63 1.72
CA ALA A 419 -12.31 6.02 1.62
C ALA A 419 -12.27 6.46 0.15
N SER A 420 -12.34 7.78 -0.13
CA SER A 420 -12.18 8.28 -1.52
C SER A 420 -10.72 8.26 -2.02
N LYS A 421 -9.77 8.01 -1.11
CA LYS A 421 -8.35 7.74 -1.38
C LYS A 421 -7.83 6.84 -0.28
N VAL A 422 -7.55 5.57 -0.57
CA VAL A 422 -7.09 4.64 0.48
C VAL A 422 -5.58 4.72 0.62
N PHE A 423 -4.85 4.52 -0.48
CA PHE A 423 -3.39 4.50 -0.49
C PHE A 423 -2.82 5.56 -1.43
N ASP A 424 -1.85 6.32 -0.92
CA ASP A 424 -0.94 7.18 -1.68
C ASP A 424 0.49 6.69 -1.42
N ILE A 425 1.10 6.07 -2.44
CA ILE A 425 2.35 5.31 -2.31
C ILE A 425 3.40 5.88 -3.25
N THR A 426 4.50 6.36 -2.68
CA THR A 426 5.68 6.81 -3.44
C THR A 426 6.83 5.83 -3.27
N LYS A 427 7.07 4.99 -4.28
CA LYS A 427 7.98 3.83 -4.27
C LYS A 427 7.57 2.77 -3.25
N GLY A 428 8.28 1.65 -3.24
CA GLY A 428 7.98 0.49 -2.40
C GLY A 428 7.12 -0.55 -3.12
N VAL A 429 6.49 -1.43 -2.34
CA VAL A 429 5.69 -2.54 -2.86
C VAL A 429 4.37 -2.62 -2.09
N LEU A 430 3.27 -2.80 -2.83
CA LEU A 430 1.95 -3.10 -2.28
C LEU A 430 1.51 -4.48 -2.75
N ASP A 431 1.45 -5.43 -1.82
CA ASP A 431 1.03 -6.80 -2.05
C ASP A 431 -0.34 -7.06 -1.42
N ILE A 432 -1.36 -7.25 -2.27
CA ILE A 432 -2.74 -7.50 -1.87
C ILE A 432 -3.13 -8.93 -2.20
N GLN A 433 -3.35 -9.74 -1.18
CA GLN A 433 -3.79 -11.13 -1.30
C GLN A 433 -5.30 -11.28 -1.00
N GLY A 434 -5.94 -10.30 -0.35
CA GLY A 434 -7.36 -10.30 -0.02
C GLY A 434 -7.88 -8.93 0.45
N GLY A 435 -9.13 -8.91 0.96
CA GLY A 435 -9.80 -7.71 1.49
C GLY A 435 -10.85 -7.09 0.56
N THR A 436 -11.59 -6.10 1.08
CA THR A 436 -12.57 -5.30 0.35
C THR A 436 -12.14 -3.84 0.34
N PHE A 437 -12.19 -3.18 -0.81
CA PHE A 437 -11.82 -1.78 -0.96
C PHE A 437 -12.97 -1.03 -1.63
N THR A 438 -13.42 0.06 -1.04
CA THR A 438 -14.53 0.88 -1.56
C THR A 438 -14.11 2.34 -1.60
N GLY A 439 -14.13 2.94 -2.80
CA GLY A 439 -13.64 4.30 -3.00
C GLY A 439 -13.45 4.68 -4.46
N SER A 440 -13.44 5.98 -4.75
CA SER A 440 -12.66 6.49 -5.88
C SER A 440 -11.17 6.39 -5.53
N ASN A 441 -10.26 6.38 -6.53
CA ASN A 441 -8.80 6.44 -6.37
C ASN A 441 -8.27 5.63 -5.17
N VAL A 442 -8.68 4.37 -5.07
CA VAL A 442 -8.30 3.49 -3.97
C VAL A 442 -6.79 3.41 -3.86
N PHE A 443 -6.11 3.32 -5.01
CA PHE A 443 -4.65 3.28 -5.09
C PHE A 443 -4.13 4.40 -5.98
N ASP A 444 -3.25 5.22 -5.43
CA ASP A 444 -2.42 6.17 -6.18
C ASP A 444 -0.95 5.82 -5.95
N ILE A 445 -0.27 5.31 -6.99
CA ILE A 445 1.06 4.70 -6.84
C ILE A 445 2.07 5.27 -7.84
N THR A 446 3.15 5.85 -7.31
CA THR A 446 4.25 6.42 -8.11
C THR A 446 5.55 5.64 -7.89
N LYS A 447 6.20 5.15 -8.95
CA LYS A 447 7.54 4.51 -8.94
C LYS A 447 7.65 3.23 -8.08
N GLY A 448 6.56 2.49 -7.92
CA GLY A 448 6.50 1.30 -7.04
C GLY A 448 6.23 -0.01 -7.77
N ILE A 449 5.84 -1.02 -6.99
CA ILE A 449 5.30 -2.30 -7.49
C ILE A 449 3.93 -2.51 -6.84
N LEU A 450 2.91 -2.81 -7.65
CA LEU A 450 1.58 -3.20 -7.19
C LEU A 450 1.31 -4.65 -7.61
N ASN A 451 1.13 -5.54 -6.65
CA ASN A 451 0.71 -6.91 -6.89
C ASN A 451 -0.65 -7.17 -6.25
N ILE A 452 -1.66 -7.42 -7.08
CA ILE A 452 -3.01 -7.78 -6.63
C ILE A 452 -3.23 -9.24 -6.96
N GLN A 453 -3.20 -10.11 -5.95
CA GLN A 453 -3.48 -11.53 -6.05
C GLN A 453 -4.93 -11.87 -5.68
N GLY A 454 -5.67 -10.95 -5.04
CA GLY A 454 -7.05 -11.18 -4.61
C GLY A 454 -7.75 -9.92 -4.12
N GLY A 455 -8.99 -10.09 -3.64
CA GLY A 455 -9.81 -9.03 -3.07
C GLY A 455 -10.93 -8.51 -3.99
N THR A 456 -11.79 -7.68 -3.41
CA THR A 456 -12.90 -7.01 -4.12
C THR A 456 -12.69 -5.49 -4.07
N PHE A 457 -12.69 -4.83 -5.22
CA PHE A 457 -12.43 -3.40 -5.37
C PHE A 457 -13.66 -2.73 -5.99
N THR A 458 -14.32 -1.86 -5.25
CA THR A 458 -15.52 -1.14 -5.69
C THR A 458 -15.19 0.34 -5.86
N GLY A 459 -15.19 0.78 -7.11
CA GLY A 459 -14.96 2.15 -7.53
C GLY A 459 -16.18 3.06 -7.34
N SER A 460 -15.96 4.36 -7.53
CA SER A 460 -17.05 5.33 -7.68
C SER A 460 -17.39 5.55 -9.17
N GLN A 461 -18.39 6.38 -9.47
CA GLN A 461 -18.67 6.82 -10.84
C GLN A 461 -17.59 7.78 -11.40
N GLN A 462 -16.83 8.42 -10.52
CA GLN A 462 -15.79 9.39 -10.85
C GLN A 462 -14.41 8.91 -10.36
N GLY A 463 -13.39 9.09 -11.19
CA GLY A 463 -12.02 8.67 -10.88
C GLY A 463 -11.75 7.19 -11.13
N ALA A 464 -10.47 6.82 -11.24
CA ALA A 464 -10.05 5.43 -11.43
C ALA A 464 -10.02 4.69 -10.07
N ILE A 465 -10.13 3.36 -10.04
CA ILE A 465 -9.82 2.61 -8.81
C ILE A 465 -8.31 2.64 -8.56
N ILE A 466 -7.52 2.46 -9.62
CA ILE A 466 -6.06 2.51 -9.60
C ILE A 466 -5.60 3.65 -10.51
N THR A 467 -4.90 4.63 -9.94
CA THR A 467 -4.04 5.57 -10.67
C THR A 467 -2.59 5.19 -10.43
N SER A 468 -1.77 5.21 -11.48
CA SER A 468 -0.36 4.88 -11.32
C SER A 468 0.55 5.62 -12.29
N GLN A 469 1.77 5.88 -11.83
CA GLN A 469 2.85 6.51 -12.60
C GLN A 469 4.16 5.77 -12.37
N ASP A 470 4.82 5.35 -13.44
CA ASP A 470 6.09 4.63 -13.43
C ASP A 470 6.09 3.37 -12.52
N THR A 471 4.95 2.69 -12.43
CA THR A 471 4.72 1.59 -11.48
C THR A 471 4.50 0.27 -12.21
N ASN A 472 5.19 -0.78 -11.77
CA ASN A 472 4.93 -2.14 -12.28
C ASN A 472 3.67 -2.71 -11.63
N ILE A 473 2.74 -3.23 -12.44
CA ILE A 473 1.45 -3.73 -11.96
C ILE A 473 1.28 -5.20 -12.37
N THR A 474 0.96 -6.06 -11.41
CA THR A 474 0.52 -7.44 -11.67
C THR A 474 -0.83 -7.68 -11.00
N ILE A 475 -1.85 -8.09 -11.76
CA ILE A 475 -3.19 -8.38 -11.27
C ILE A 475 -3.55 -9.83 -11.58
N GLY A 476 -3.97 -10.59 -10.57
CA GLY A 476 -4.50 -11.95 -10.71
C GLY A 476 -3.49 -13.08 -10.61
N GLY A 477 -2.38 -12.89 -9.88
CA GLY A 477 -1.34 -13.92 -9.71
C GLY A 477 -1.71 -15.08 -8.78
N GLY A 478 -2.82 -15.00 -8.03
CA GLY A 478 -3.26 -16.01 -7.08
C GLY A 478 -4.76 -16.34 -7.23
N SER A 479 -5.58 -15.80 -6.32
CA SER A 479 -7.04 -15.84 -6.45
C SER A 479 -7.55 -14.91 -7.57
N THR A 480 -8.86 -14.86 -7.80
CA THR A 480 -9.48 -13.98 -8.80
C THR A 480 -9.92 -12.66 -8.14
N PRO A 481 -9.12 -11.57 -8.20
CA PRO A 481 -9.59 -10.25 -7.81
C PRO A 481 -10.78 -9.79 -8.65
N ILE A 482 -11.71 -9.08 -8.02
CA ILE A 482 -12.93 -8.55 -8.64
C ILE A 482 -12.91 -7.03 -8.56
N PHE A 483 -13.01 -6.35 -9.70
CA PHE A 483 -13.08 -4.91 -9.82
C PHE A 483 -14.47 -4.52 -10.32
N ILE A 484 -15.15 -3.66 -9.57
CA ILE A 484 -16.51 -3.18 -9.81
C ILE A 484 -16.46 -1.66 -9.92
N GLY A 485 -16.59 -1.09 -11.11
CA GLY A 485 -16.43 0.35 -11.30
C GLY A 485 -16.58 0.79 -12.76
N VAL A 486 -16.57 2.10 -12.98
CA VAL A 486 -16.55 2.67 -14.34
C VAL A 486 -15.10 2.73 -14.82
N LYS A 487 -14.28 3.63 -14.27
CA LYS A 487 -12.85 3.71 -14.56
C LYS A 487 -12.09 2.83 -13.57
N ILE A 488 -11.49 1.75 -14.04
CA ILE A 488 -10.77 0.81 -13.17
C ILE A 488 -9.30 1.20 -13.05
N LEU A 489 -8.65 1.46 -14.19
CA LEU A 489 -7.21 1.67 -14.26
C LEU A 489 -6.86 2.87 -15.13
N GLU A 490 -5.99 3.72 -14.61
CA GLU A 490 -5.31 4.79 -15.33
C GLU A 490 -3.81 4.73 -15.05
N VAL A 491 -3.03 4.48 -16.11
CA VAL A 491 -1.56 4.43 -16.03
C VAL A 491 -0.94 5.52 -16.88
N LEU A 492 -0.02 6.27 -16.26
CA LEU A 492 0.71 7.38 -16.86
C LEU A 492 2.21 7.18 -16.65
N ASN A 493 2.82 6.29 -17.43
CA ASN A 493 4.25 6.05 -17.34
C ASN A 493 5.05 6.98 -18.24
N THR A 494 6.28 7.25 -17.83
CA THR A 494 7.30 7.94 -18.61
C THR A 494 8.22 6.96 -19.34
N ASP A 495 8.37 5.74 -18.80
CA ASP A 495 9.17 4.65 -19.39
C ASP A 495 8.27 3.58 -20.01
N ALA A 496 8.41 3.38 -21.33
CA ALA A 496 7.69 2.34 -22.08
C ALA A 496 8.00 0.90 -21.62
N GLN A 497 9.05 0.68 -20.83
CA GLN A 497 9.42 -0.63 -20.28
C GLN A 497 8.70 -0.98 -18.97
N THR A 498 7.96 -0.06 -18.36
CA THR A 498 7.13 -0.37 -17.19
C THR A 498 6.14 -1.47 -17.52
N LYS A 499 6.08 -2.52 -16.70
CA LYS A 499 5.31 -3.73 -17.00
C LYS A 499 3.95 -3.71 -16.33
N ILE A 500 2.92 -4.03 -17.10
CA ILE A 500 1.56 -4.26 -16.61
C ILE A 500 1.14 -5.66 -17.04
N THR A 501 0.70 -6.49 -16.11
CA THR A 501 0.30 -7.87 -16.38
C THR A 501 -1.05 -8.16 -15.75
N PHE A 502 -1.99 -8.62 -16.58
CA PHE A 502 -3.29 -9.11 -16.14
C PHE A 502 -3.33 -10.62 -16.34
N LEU A 503 -3.49 -11.35 -15.25
CA LEU A 503 -3.56 -12.81 -15.23
C LEU A 503 -5.02 -13.21 -15.01
N ARG A 504 -5.43 -13.59 -13.80
CA ARG A 504 -6.81 -13.97 -13.49
C ARG A 504 -7.55 -12.84 -12.77
N SER A 505 -8.53 -12.20 -13.39
CA SER A 505 -9.31 -11.12 -12.75
C SER A 505 -10.69 -10.95 -13.39
N THR A 506 -11.61 -10.34 -12.66
CA THR A 506 -12.94 -9.97 -13.18
C THR A 506 -13.10 -8.45 -13.10
N PHE A 507 -13.44 -7.82 -14.22
CA PHE A 507 -13.76 -6.41 -14.33
C PHE A 507 -15.22 -6.25 -14.74
N GLN A 508 -16.01 -5.53 -13.97
CA GLN A 508 -17.42 -5.33 -14.24
C GLN A 508 -17.88 -3.92 -13.84
N GLN A 509 -18.96 -3.45 -14.44
CA GLN A 509 -19.56 -2.17 -14.08
C GLN A 509 -20.27 -2.21 -12.72
N LEU A 510 -20.61 -1.03 -12.19
CA LEU A 510 -21.47 -0.92 -11.00
C LEU A 510 -22.88 -1.44 -11.29
N PRO A 511 -23.49 -2.27 -10.41
CA PRO A 511 -24.80 -2.91 -10.66
C PRO A 511 -25.95 -1.95 -11.01
N ASP A 512 -25.94 -0.75 -10.44
CA ASP A 512 -27.00 0.24 -10.62
C ASP A 512 -26.69 1.29 -11.68
N GLN A 513 -25.57 1.15 -12.41
CA GLN A 513 -25.10 2.15 -13.38
C GLN A 513 -25.20 1.66 -14.80
N ASN A 514 -26.39 1.86 -15.37
CA ASN A 514 -26.67 1.53 -16.75
C ASN A 514 -26.23 2.60 -17.76
N GLN A 515 -25.38 3.57 -17.38
CA GLN A 515 -24.91 4.60 -18.30
C GLN A 515 -23.50 4.35 -18.85
N TYR A 516 -22.55 3.97 -18.01
CA TYR A 516 -21.14 3.76 -18.39
C TYR A 516 -20.74 2.28 -18.28
N GLY A 517 -19.71 1.87 -19.01
CA GLY A 517 -19.11 0.53 -18.89
C GLY A 517 -17.73 0.58 -18.23
N VAL A 518 -17.00 -0.53 -18.28
CA VAL A 518 -15.63 -0.64 -17.77
C VAL A 518 -14.66 0.12 -18.68
N GLN A 519 -13.83 0.97 -18.08
CA GLN A 519 -12.85 1.82 -18.76
C GLN A 519 -11.44 1.59 -18.19
N MET A 520 -10.47 1.40 -19.07
CA MET A 520 -9.04 1.32 -18.72
C MET A 520 -8.18 2.09 -19.71
N ILE A 521 -7.22 2.86 -19.19
CA ILE A 521 -6.26 3.63 -19.97
C ILE A 521 -4.86 3.27 -19.51
N ILE A 522 -4.05 2.79 -20.44
CA ILE A 522 -2.67 2.36 -20.18
C ILE A 522 -1.75 3.15 -21.11
N ASN A 523 -0.95 4.06 -20.56
CA ASN A 523 -0.01 4.84 -21.34
C ASN A 523 1.46 4.46 -21.04
N ASN A 524 2.25 4.33 -22.11
CA ASN A 524 3.68 4.02 -22.12
C ASN A 524 4.04 2.81 -21.27
N ALA A 525 3.43 1.65 -21.54
CA ALA A 525 3.72 0.43 -20.78
C ALA A 525 3.88 -0.78 -21.70
N ALA A 526 4.67 -1.75 -21.24
CA ALA A 526 4.67 -3.10 -21.76
C ALA A 526 3.54 -3.89 -21.08
N THR A 527 2.43 -4.14 -21.81
CA THR A 527 1.25 -4.81 -21.24
C THR A 527 1.10 -6.25 -21.73
N VAL A 528 0.77 -7.16 -20.82
CA VAL A 528 0.39 -8.55 -21.14
C VAL A 528 -0.98 -8.84 -20.53
N ILE A 529 -1.93 -9.31 -21.35
CA ILE A 529 -3.27 -9.70 -20.92
C ILE A 529 -3.46 -11.20 -21.16
N GLY A 530 -3.55 -11.92 -20.06
CA GLY A 530 -3.74 -13.36 -20.00
C GLY A 530 -2.47 -14.17 -20.26
N THR A 531 -2.51 -15.43 -19.86
CA THR A 531 -1.54 -16.50 -20.14
C THR A 531 -2.32 -17.82 -20.27
N ASN A 532 -1.65 -18.89 -20.69
CA ASN A 532 -2.27 -20.20 -20.94
C ASN A 532 -3.09 -20.73 -19.75
N ASP A 533 -2.67 -20.43 -18.51
CA ASP A 533 -3.28 -20.94 -17.28
C ASP A 533 -4.11 -19.90 -16.50
N SER A 534 -4.13 -18.64 -16.97
CA SER A 534 -4.83 -17.55 -16.30
C SER A 534 -5.28 -16.49 -17.28
N TYR A 535 -6.59 -16.23 -17.32
CA TYR A 535 -7.18 -15.27 -18.24
C TYR A 535 -8.18 -14.35 -17.52
N PRO A 536 -8.17 -13.04 -17.82
CA PRO A 536 -9.08 -12.09 -17.22
C PRO A 536 -10.44 -12.11 -17.91
N THR A 537 -11.46 -11.61 -17.21
CA THR A 537 -12.83 -11.44 -17.71
C THR A 537 -13.24 -9.98 -17.59
N PHE A 538 -13.68 -9.39 -18.69
CA PHE A 538 -14.22 -8.04 -18.77
C PHE A 538 -15.70 -8.12 -19.13
N VAL A 539 -16.55 -7.56 -18.28
CA VAL A 539 -18.00 -7.50 -18.45
C VAL A 539 -18.42 -6.05 -18.62
N ASP A 540 -19.21 -5.77 -19.65
CA ASP A 540 -19.62 -4.43 -20.06
C ASP A 540 -18.43 -3.49 -20.33
N LEU A 541 -17.41 -3.98 -21.03
CA LEU A 541 -16.28 -3.16 -21.47
C LEU A 541 -16.76 -1.99 -22.33
N GLU A 542 -16.43 -0.76 -21.95
CA GLU A 542 -16.65 0.43 -22.78
C GLU A 542 -15.41 0.76 -23.59
N PHE A 543 -14.24 0.85 -22.95
CA PHE A 543 -12.98 0.87 -23.67
C PHE A 543 -11.78 0.36 -22.86
N LEU A 544 -10.86 -0.28 -23.59
CA LEU A 544 -9.52 -0.64 -23.17
C LEU A 544 -8.54 0.04 -24.12
N GLN A 545 -7.85 1.08 -23.64
CA GLN A 545 -6.99 1.93 -24.45
C GLN A 545 -5.51 1.76 -24.08
N PHE A 546 -4.67 1.61 -25.11
CA PHE A 546 -3.22 1.58 -25.01
C PHE A 546 -2.62 2.79 -25.76
N GLY A 547 -1.88 3.65 -25.06
CA GLY A 547 -1.21 4.82 -25.65
C GLY A 547 0.30 4.75 -25.50
N GLY A 548 1.07 4.73 -26.59
CA GLY A 548 2.51 4.39 -26.52
C GLY A 548 2.78 2.96 -26.00
N GLY A 549 4.05 2.55 -25.98
CA GLY A 549 4.46 1.22 -25.50
C GLY A 549 4.02 0.03 -26.39
N THR A 550 4.08 -1.18 -25.82
CA THR A 550 3.74 -2.43 -26.51
C THR A 550 2.79 -3.26 -25.67
N SER A 551 1.69 -3.74 -26.23
CA SER A 551 0.70 -4.55 -25.53
C SER A 551 0.44 -5.85 -26.25
N ASN A 552 0.27 -6.92 -25.50
CA ASN A 552 -0.09 -8.23 -26.01
C ASN A 552 -1.36 -8.74 -25.32
N ILE A 553 -2.35 -9.14 -26.10
CA ILE A 553 -3.61 -9.73 -25.64
C ILE A 553 -3.64 -11.20 -26.07
N ASP A 554 -3.08 -12.03 -25.20
CA ASP A 554 -2.94 -13.48 -25.40
C ASP A 554 -4.23 -14.22 -25.03
N TYR A 555 -4.81 -13.93 -23.86
CA TYR A 555 -6.02 -14.60 -23.37
C TYR A 555 -6.98 -13.64 -22.67
N GLY A 556 -8.28 -14.00 -22.64
CA GLY A 556 -9.29 -13.23 -21.91
C GLY A 556 -10.69 -13.33 -22.51
N ASN A 557 -11.70 -13.09 -21.68
CA ASN A 557 -13.09 -12.95 -22.11
C ASN A 557 -13.48 -11.49 -22.07
N PHE A 558 -13.87 -10.92 -23.20
CA PHE A 558 -14.20 -9.51 -23.36
C PHE A 558 -15.64 -9.38 -23.84
N THR A 559 -16.53 -8.97 -22.94
CA THR A 559 -17.90 -8.62 -23.29
C THR A 559 -18.04 -7.11 -23.22
N GLY A 560 -18.19 -6.46 -24.37
CA GLY A 560 -18.43 -5.04 -24.48
C GLY A 560 -19.83 -4.63 -24.04
N ILE A 561 -19.97 -3.35 -23.69
CA ILE A 561 -21.23 -2.72 -23.37
C ILE A 561 -22.21 -2.81 -24.57
N GLN A 562 -23.48 -3.10 -24.30
CA GLN A 562 -24.53 -3.18 -25.32
C GLN A 562 -25.59 -2.09 -25.09
N ARG A 563 -25.26 -0.83 -25.41
CA ARG A 563 -26.17 0.31 -25.22
C ARG A 563 -26.31 1.15 -26.48
N GLY A 564 -27.44 0.99 -27.17
CA GLY A 564 -27.69 1.67 -28.43
C GLY A 564 -26.65 1.30 -29.49
N SER A 565 -26.02 2.32 -30.10
CA SER A 565 -24.92 2.19 -31.06
C SER A 565 -23.52 2.27 -30.42
N VAL A 566 -23.44 2.30 -29.08
CA VAL A 566 -22.17 2.38 -28.35
C VAL A 566 -21.78 0.99 -27.87
N TYR A 567 -20.54 0.64 -28.17
CA TYR A 567 -19.99 -0.69 -27.99
C TYR A 567 -18.62 -0.64 -27.34
N GLY A 568 -18.19 -1.77 -26.80
CA GLY A 568 -16.85 -1.88 -26.21
C GLY A 568 -15.79 -1.66 -27.27
N GLN A 569 -14.69 -1.00 -26.91
CA GLN A 569 -13.60 -0.69 -27.86
C GLN A 569 -12.25 -1.11 -27.30
N ILE A 570 -11.45 -1.82 -28.09
CA ILE A 570 -10.02 -1.99 -27.84
C ILE A 570 -9.27 -1.00 -28.74
N LYS A 571 -8.47 -0.10 -28.13
CA LYS A 571 -7.84 1.02 -28.84
C LYS A 571 -6.33 0.99 -28.76
N ALA A 572 -5.66 1.10 -29.91
CA ALA A 572 -4.25 1.47 -30.01
C ALA A 572 -4.14 2.96 -30.40
N THR A 573 -3.43 3.74 -29.60
CA THR A 573 -3.27 5.20 -29.75
C THR A 573 -1.82 5.64 -29.58
N ASN A 574 -1.47 6.86 -30.01
CA ASN A 574 -0.17 7.49 -29.72
C ASN A 574 1.04 6.59 -30.03
N SER A 575 1.05 5.96 -31.22
CA SER A 575 2.10 5.03 -31.66
C SER A 575 2.28 3.78 -30.78
N SER A 576 1.29 3.40 -29.97
CA SER A 576 1.30 2.08 -29.30
C SER A 576 1.24 0.95 -30.32
N LYS A 577 1.82 -0.19 -29.96
CA LYS A 577 1.70 -1.44 -30.72
C LYS A 577 0.91 -2.44 -29.89
N VAL A 578 -0.28 -2.82 -30.35
CA VAL A 578 -1.15 -3.80 -29.67
C VAL A 578 -1.25 -5.04 -30.55
N THR A 579 -0.71 -6.16 -30.05
CA THR A 579 -0.83 -7.48 -30.66
C THR A 579 -1.98 -8.24 -30.01
N ILE A 580 -2.83 -8.84 -30.84
CA ILE A 580 -3.92 -9.72 -30.46
C ILE A 580 -3.56 -11.12 -30.98
N SER A 581 -3.09 -11.98 -30.08
CA SER A 581 -2.36 -13.23 -30.37
C SER A 581 -3.15 -14.50 -30.07
N GLU A 582 -2.99 -15.52 -30.92
CA GLU A 582 -3.38 -16.93 -30.79
C GLU A 582 -4.87 -17.36 -30.66
N ASN A 583 -5.20 -18.46 -31.35
CA ASN A 583 -6.52 -19.10 -31.40
C ASN A 583 -6.75 -20.10 -30.25
N HIS A 584 -7.00 -19.62 -29.04
CA HIS A 584 -7.44 -20.50 -27.95
C HIS A 584 -8.94 -20.43 -27.73
N GLU A 585 -9.57 -21.56 -27.42
CA GLU A 585 -11.00 -21.63 -27.07
C GLU A 585 -11.35 -20.69 -25.89
N ASN A 586 -10.36 -20.32 -25.09
CA ASN A 586 -10.45 -19.50 -23.88
C ASN A 586 -10.28 -17.99 -24.13
N ARG A 587 -10.29 -17.55 -25.40
CA ARG A 587 -10.42 -16.13 -25.76
C ARG A 587 -11.75 -15.88 -26.45
N SER A 588 -12.45 -14.82 -26.02
CA SER A 588 -13.70 -14.41 -26.66
C SER A 588 -13.84 -12.89 -26.66
N PHE A 589 -14.24 -12.33 -27.80
CA PHE A 589 -14.71 -10.96 -27.89
C PHE A 589 -16.18 -11.00 -28.30
N LEU A 590 -17.01 -10.36 -27.50
CA LEU A 590 -18.46 -10.24 -27.66
C LEU A 590 -18.77 -8.75 -27.56
N TYR A 591 -19.39 -8.15 -28.58
CA TYR A 591 -19.74 -6.72 -28.58
C TYR A 591 -18.54 -5.74 -28.50
N VAL A 592 -17.38 -6.12 -29.04
CA VAL A 592 -16.16 -5.30 -29.02
C VAL A 592 -15.71 -4.92 -30.44
N ASP A 593 -15.48 -3.63 -30.66
CA ASP A 593 -14.86 -3.06 -31.85
C ASP A 593 -13.35 -2.80 -31.63
N PHE A 594 -12.57 -2.73 -32.70
CA PHE A 594 -11.11 -2.57 -32.64
C PHE A 594 -10.66 -1.32 -33.39
N ASN A 595 -9.95 -0.42 -32.71
CA ASN A 595 -9.59 0.89 -33.27
C ASN A 595 -8.08 1.15 -33.18
N ALA A 596 -7.45 1.50 -34.29
CA ALA A 596 -6.09 2.02 -34.37
C ALA A 596 -6.14 3.51 -34.72
N VAL A 597 -5.91 4.40 -33.74
CA VAL A 597 -5.98 5.87 -33.90
C VAL A 597 -4.58 6.43 -33.68
N GLY A 598 -3.78 6.52 -34.75
CA GLY A 598 -2.35 6.84 -34.68
C GLY A 598 -1.48 5.79 -33.97
N GLY A 599 -2.05 4.64 -33.57
CA GLY A 599 -1.34 3.45 -33.08
C GLY A 599 -1.37 2.29 -34.08
N GLN A 600 -0.88 1.13 -33.67
CA GLN A 600 -0.84 -0.11 -34.47
C GLN A 600 -1.63 -1.23 -33.77
N LEU A 601 -2.57 -1.85 -34.49
CA LEU A 601 -3.22 -3.11 -34.12
C LEU A 601 -2.69 -4.24 -35.01
N ILE A 602 -2.30 -5.35 -34.40
CA ILE A 602 -1.81 -6.54 -35.09
C ILE A 602 -2.67 -7.74 -34.68
N PHE A 603 -3.24 -8.41 -35.66
CA PHE A 603 -3.98 -9.66 -35.48
C PHE A 603 -3.09 -10.80 -35.97
N GLU A 604 -2.60 -11.65 -35.05
CA GLU A 604 -1.64 -12.74 -35.34
C GLU A 604 -2.29 -14.14 -35.43
N GLY A 605 -3.59 -14.24 -35.13
CA GLY A 605 -4.35 -15.49 -35.30
C GLY A 605 -5.63 -15.56 -34.49
N GLY A 606 -6.50 -16.49 -34.89
CA GLY A 606 -7.68 -16.92 -34.14
C GLY A 606 -9.02 -16.34 -34.56
N ASN A 607 -10.07 -16.86 -33.93
CA ASN A 607 -11.44 -16.39 -34.18
C ASN A 607 -11.77 -15.20 -33.27
N LEU A 608 -11.96 -14.02 -33.87
CA LEU A 608 -12.14 -12.77 -33.14
C LEU A 608 -13.56 -12.55 -32.60
N SER A 609 -14.57 -13.30 -33.04
CA SER A 609 -15.91 -13.20 -32.47
C SER A 609 -16.61 -14.56 -32.44
N LYS A 610 -17.34 -14.83 -31.36
CA LYS A 610 -18.20 -16.02 -31.22
C LYS A 610 -19.68 -15.67 -31.35
N ASP A 611 -20.05 -14.39 -31.46
CA ASP A 611 -21.46 -14.00 -31.51
C ASP A 611 -21.97 -13.97 -32.94
N ILE A 612 -22.94 -14.84 -33.22
CA ILE A 612 -23.68 -14.90 -34.48
C ILE A 612 -24.69 -13.77 -34.66
N ASN A 613 -25.02 -13.04 -33.59
CA ASN A 613 -26.13 -12.09 -33.60
C ASN A 613 -25.72 -10.64 -33.84
N ARG A 614 -24.42 -10.30 -33.80
CA ARG A 614 -23.98 -8.92 -34.00
C ARG A 614 -22.62 -8.81 -34.66
N LYS A 615 -22.51 -7.75 -35.47
CA LYS A 615 -21.29 -7.37 -36.16
C LYS A 615 -20.39 -6.44 -35.35
N PHE A 616 -19.08 -6.55 -35.59
CA PHE A 616 -18.06 -5.64 -35.08
C PHE A 616 -17.32 -4.93 -36.23
N PHE A 617 -16.69 -3.82 -35.90
CA PHE A 617 -15.87 -3.02 -36.81
C PHE A 617 -14.39 -3.09 -36.44
N ILE A 618 -13.54 -2.96 -37.47
CA ILE A 618 -12.12 -2.64 -37.29
C ILE A 618 -11.88 -1.29 -37.96
N LEU A 619 -11.40 -0.29 -37.22
CA LEU A 619 -11.15 1.06 -37.71
C LEU A 619 -9.67 1.42 -37.59
N ALA A 620 -9.08 1.98 -38.65
CA ALA A 620 -7.82 2.70 -38.58
C ALA A 620 -8.03 4.15 -39.03
N SER A 621 -7.53 5.09 -38.23
CA SER A 621 -7.65 6.54 -38.45
C SER A 621 -6.40 7.27 -37.94
N GLU A 622 -6.23 8.54 -38.30
CA GLU A 622 -5.13 9.39 -37.85
C GLU A 622 -3.75 8.73 -38.06
N SER A 623 -3.48 8.20 -39.27
CA SER A 623 -2.27 7.41 -39.57
C SER A 623 -2.12 6.10 -38.78
N GLY A 624 -3.20 5.57 -38.23
CA GLY A 624 -3.24 4.26 -37.56
C GLY A 624 -2.90 3.11 -38.51
N ILE A 625 -2.41 2.00 -37.96
CA ILE A 625 -1.98 0.83 -38.72
C ILE A 625 -2.74 -0.40 -38.25
N ILE A 626 -3.42 -1.10 -39.17
CA ILE A 626 -3.94 -2.45 -38.94
C ILE A 626 -3.04 -3.42 -39.68
N THR A 627 -2.62 -4.49 -39.00
CA THR A 627 -1.88 -5.60 -39.61
C THR A 627 -2.60 -6.90 -39.34
N ILE A 628 -2.94 -7.63 -40.40
CA ILE A 628 -3.49 -8.97 -40.36
C ILE A 628 -2.40 -9.90 -40.85
N GLU A 629 -1.81 -10.67 -39.94
CA GLU A 629 -0.74 -11.59 -40.26
C GLU A 629 -0.94 -12.94 -39.58
N ASN A 630 -0.31 -13.96 -40.13
CA ASN A 630 -0.33 -15.30 -39.56
C ASN A 630 1.11 -15.65 -39.22
N THR A 631 1.43 -15.49 -37.95
CA THR A 631 2.65 -16.02 -37.35
C THR A 631 2.40 -17.39 -36.70
N ILE A 632 1.13 -17.74 -36.42
CA ILE A 632 0.74 -18.92 -35.62
C ILE A 632 -0.41 -19.71 -36.25
N SER A 633 -1.56 -19.07 -36.51
CA SER A 633 -2.75 -19.70 -37.13
C SER A 633 -3.53 -18.72 -38.02
N ASN A 634 -4.34 -19.23 -38.96
CA ASN A 634 -5.21 -18.37 -39.78
C ASN A 634 -6.13 -17.49 -38.91
N VAL A 635 -6.28 -16.22 -39.29
CA VAL A 635 -7.22 -15.28 -38.66
C VAL A 635 -8.62 -15.55 -39.20
N SER A 636 -9.63 -15.61 -38.33
CA SER A 636 -11.04 -15.72 -38.73
C SER A 636 -11.85 -14.57 -38.14
N PHE A 637 -12.49 -13.80 -39.00
CA PHE A 637 -13.44 -12.75 -38.62
C PHE A 637 -14.86 -13.28 -38.78
N THR A 638 -15.40 -13.90 -37.73
CA THR A 638 -16.81 -14.31 -37.72
C THR A 638 -17.69 -13.09 -37.42
N ASN A 639 -18.63 -12.74 -38.31
CA ASN A 639 -19.52 -11.58 -38.14
C ASN A 639 -18.78 -10.23 -38.04
N ILE A 640 -17.78 -9.99 -38.86
CA ILE A 640 -17.29 -8.63 -39.10
C ILE A 640 -18.28 -7.88 -39.98
N ASP A 641 -18.55 -6.60 -39.71
CA ASP A 641 -19.27 -5.73 -40.66
C ASP A 641 -18.26 -5.23 -41.68
N GLN A 642 -17.30 -4.43 -41.23
CA GLN A 642 -16.32 -3.77 -42.10
C GLN A 642 -14.97 -3.53 -41.43
N ILE A 643 -13.94 -3.45 -42.26
CA ILE A 643 -12.65 -2.84 -41.96
C ILE A 643 -12.64 -1.46 -42.62
N ILE A 644 -12.50 -0.40 -41.83
CA ILE A 644 -12.52 0.98 -42.30
C ILE A 644 -11.14 1.59 -42.08
N CYS A 645 -10.57 2.18 -43.12
CA CYS A 645 -9.29 2.89 -43.05
C CYS A 645 -9.47 4.31 -43.58
N ASN A 646 -9.23 5.32 -42.75
CA ASN A 646 -9.28 6.72 -43.13
C ASN A 646 -8.01 7.49 -42.70
N ASP A 647 -7.89 8.74 -43.15
CA ASP A 647 -6.92 9.72 -42.65
C ASP A 647 -5.45 9.23 -42.69
N HIS A 648 -4.99 8.82 -43.88
CA HIS A 648 -3.64 8.31 -44.13
C HIS A 648 -3.28 7.05 -43.34
N SER A 649 -4.27 6.29 -42.89
CA SER A 649 -4.04 5.01 -42.21
C SER A 649 -3.49 3.93 -43.16
N THR A 650 -2.98 2.85 -42.58
CA THR A 650 -2.44 1.70 -43.33
C THR A 650 -3.12 0.41 -42.92
N LEU A 651 -3.55 -0.38 -43.90
CA LEU A 651 -4.01 -1.75 -43.73
C LEU A 651 -3.03 -2.72 -44.41
N ASN A 652 -2.40 -3.58 -43.61
CA ASN A 652 -1.52 -4.64 -44.07
C ASN A 652 -2.23 -6.00 -43.99
N ILE A 653 -2.34 -6.72 -45.11
CA ILE A 653 -2.94 -8.05 -45.20
C ILE A 653 -1.87 -9.02 -45.67
N PHE A 654 -1.24 -9.72 -44.73
CA PHE A 654 -0.12 -10.63 -45.00
C PHE A 654 -0.49 -12.11 -44.91
N THR A 655 -1.73 -12.43 -44.53
CA THR A 655 -2.25 -13.80 -44.49
C THR A 655 -3.69 -13.86 -44.98
N SER A 656 -4.10 -15.04 -45.43
CA SER A 656 -5.51 -15.41 -45.56
C SER A 656 -6.26 -15.21 -44.26
N PHE A 657 -7.49 -14.71 -44.39
CA PHE A 657 -8.46 -14.70 -43.32
C PHE A 657 -9.82 -15.16 -43.85
N THR A 658 -10.60 -15.81 -43.00
CA THR A 658 -11.98 -16.20 -43.32
C THR A 658 -12.95 -15.18 -42.75
N TYR A 659 -14.00 -14.84 -43.50
CA TYR A 659 -15.10 -14.02 -43.01
C TYR A 659 -16.42 -14.48 -43.62
N SER A 660 -17.54 -14.12 -43.01
CA SER A 660 -18.88 -14.44 -43.49
C SER A 660 -19.70 -13.15 -43.59
N PRO A 661 -19.70 -12.48 -44.76
CA PRO A 661 -20.48 -11.25 -44.93
C PRO A 661 -21.96 -11.59 -45.01
N GLU A 662 -22.76 -10.88 -44.21
CA GLU A 662 -24.23 -11.02 -44.27
C GLU A 662 -24.83 -10.19 -45.42
N ASP A 663 -24.26 -9.01 -45.71
CA ASP A 663 -24.66 -8.17 -46.83
C ASP A 663 -23.60 -8.22 -47.93
N PRO A 664 -23.83 -8.98 -49.00
CA PRO A 664 -22.88 -9.07 -50.10
C PRO A 664 -22.81 -7.83 -50.98
N LEU A 665 -23.68 -6.85 -50.75
CA LEU A 665 -23.68 -5.57 -51.42
C LEU A 665 -22.83 -4.54 -50.67
N LYS A 666 -22.02 -4.95 -49.68
CA LYS A 666 -21.06 -4.07 -49.00
C LYS A 666 -19.66 -4.65 -49.12
N ALA A 667 -18.72 -3.80 -49.51
CA ALA A 667 -17.30 -4.14 -49.41
C ALA A 667 -16.94 -4.39 -47.94
N LEU A 668 -16.20 -5.48 -47.70
CA LEU A 668 -15.60 -5.75 -46.39
C LEU A 668 -14.65 -4.63 -45.97
N ILE A 669 -13.79 -4.18 -46.89
CA ILE A 669 -12.78 -3.16 -46.64
C ILE A 669 -13.20 -1.87 -47.34
N GLN A 670 -13.34 -0.80 -46.57
CA GLN A 670 -13.57 0.55 -47.06
C GLN A 670 -12.37 1.43 -46.71
N THR A 671 -11.83 2.13 -47.71
CA THR A 671 -10.70 3.03 -47.50
C THR A 671 -10.92 4.41 -48.09
N PHE A 672 -10.46 5.42 -47.35
CA PHE A 672 -10.53 6.83 -47.69
C PHE A 672 -9.16 7.43 -47.44
N ASP A 673 -8.46 7.82 -48.50
CA ASP A 673 -7.12 8.44 -48.41
C ASP A 673 -6.16 7.62 -47.53
N SER A 674 -6.00 6.33 -47.84
CA SER A 674 -5.28 5.37 -47.00
C SER A 674 -4.49 4.38 -47.84
N THR A 675 -3.53 3.70 -47.22
CA THR A 675 -2.69 2.69 -47.89
C THR A 675 -3.17 1.29 -47.57
N VAL A 676 -3.34 0.45 -48.59
CA VAL A 676 -3.62 -0.98 -48.43
C VAL A 676 -2.46 -1.78 -49.03
N VAL A 677 -1.89 -2.69 -48.26
CA VAL A 677 -0.83 -3.61 -48.70
C VAL A 677 -1.34 -5.03 -48.64
N ILE A 678 -1.28 -5.74 -49.77
CA ILE A 678 -1.72 -7.12 -49.93
C ILE A 678 -0.51 -8.01 -50.23
N GLY A 679 -0.20 -8.90 -49.30
CA GLY A 679 0.93 -9.84 -49.38
C GLY A 679 2.28 -9.24 -48.97
N ARG A 680 3.30 -10.10 -48.91
CA ARG A 680 4.69 -9.77 -48.57
C ARG A 680 5.68 -10.51 -49.47
N ALA A 681 6.79 -9.87 -49.79
CA ALA A 681 7.74 -10.36 -50.80
C ALA A 681 8.47 -11.67 -50.41
N SER A 682 8.47 -12.04 -49.13
CA SER A 682 9.29 -13.13 -48.58
C SER A 682 8.56 -14.45 -48.36
N LEU A 683 7.22 -14.53 -48.52
CA LEU A 683 6.44 -15.72 -48.19
C LEU A 683 5.48 -16.13 -49.31
N ILE A 684 5.45 -17.43 -49.60
CA ILE A 684 4.54 -18.10 -50.55
C ILE A 684 3.30 -18.58 -49.77
N ASP A 685 2.86 -17.81 -48.78
CA ASP A 685 1.59 -18.11 -48.12
C ASP A 685 0.49 -17.80 -49.14
N GLU A 686 -0.33 -18.80 -49.49
CA GLU A 686 -1.50 -18.59 -50.31
C GLU A 686 -2.47 -17.69 -49.54
N LEU A 687 -2.42 -16.38 -49.81
CA LEU A 687 -3.48 -15.45 -49.49
C LEU A 687 -4.68 -15.76 -50.42
N ASN A 688 -5.56 -16.65 -49.99
CA ASN A 688 -6.79 -17.00 -50.68
C ASN A 688 -7.88 -16.04 -50.23
N ILE A 689 -8.21 -15.12 -51.13
CA ILE A 689 -9.30 -14.17 -50.95
C ILE A 689 -10.42 -14.64 -51.89
N GLU A 690 -11.53 -15.12 -51.32
CA GLU A 690 -12.68 -15.68 -52.05
C GLU A 690 -13.98 -14.95 -51.69
N ASP A 691 -14.35 -13.88 -52.41
CA ASP A 691 -15.62 -13.16 -52.15
C ASP A 691 -16.19 -12.41 -53.36
N ARG A 692 -17.36 -11.79 -53.18
CA ARG A 692 -18.13 -11.03 -54.17
C ARG A 692 -17.67 -9.58 -54.31
N TRP A 693 -17.43 -8.89 -53.20
CA TRP A 693 -16.94 -7.51 -53.17
C TRP A 693 -16.13 -7.25 -51.91
N ILE A 694 -14.83 -6.96 -52.05
CA ILE A 694 -13.91 -7.02 -50.90
C ILE A 694 -13.37 -5.65 -50.55
N LEU A 695 -12.95 -4.89 -51.55
CA LEU A 695 -12.22 -3.65 -51.32
C LEU A 695 -12.87 -2.53 -52.11
N ASN A 696 -13.26 -1.48 -51.40
CA ASN A 696 -13.69 -0.22 -51.99
C ASN A 696 -12.77 0.90 -51.50
N MET A 697 -12.02 1.51 -52.44
CA MET A 697 -11.08 2.57 -52.13
C MET A 697 -11.47 3.89 -52.78
N SER A 698 -11.31 4.98 -52.03
CA SER A 698 -11.41 6.34 -52.53
C SER A 698 -10.13 7.10 -52.16
N SER A 699 -9.35 7.50 -53.17
CA SER A 699 -7.97 8.01 -53.06
C SER A 699 -7.00 7.01 -52.38
N GLY A 700 -5.79 7.46 -52.02
CA GLY A 700 -4.77 6.62 -51.37
C GLY A 700 -3.99 5.67 -52.31
N GLU A 701 -3.41 4.62 -51.72
CA GLU A 701 -2.52 3.66 -52.41
C GLU A 701 -2.93 2.20 -52.17
N LEU A 702 -2.93 1.39 -53.23
CA LEU A 702 -3.09 -0.06 -53.17
C LEU A 702 -1.82 -0.74 -53.68
N ASN A 703 -1.10 -1.44 -52.80
CA ASN A 703 0.12 -2.16 -53.13
C ASN A 703 -0.12 -3.67 -53.04
N ILE A 704 -0.04 -4.38 -54.17
CA ILE A 704 -0.21 -5.84 -54.24
C ILE A 704 1.15 -6.48 -54.52
N VAL A 705 1.59 -7.32 -53.58
CA VAL A 705 2.90 -7.99 -53.57
C VAL A 705 2.78 -9.47 -53.86
N SER A 706 1.87 -10.17 -53.18
CA SER A 706 1.67 -11.62 -53.35
C SER A 706 0.25 -12.03 -52.96
N GLY A 707 -0.17 -13.23 -53.38
CA GLY A 707 -1.46 -13.82 -53.01
C GLY A 707 -2.19 -14.53 -54.15
N ASN A 708 -3.21 -15.32 -53.83
CA ASN A 708 -4.11 -15.94 -54.80
C ASN A 708 -5.51 -15.33 -54.67
N ILE A 709 -5.79 -14.35 -55.52
CA ILE A 709 -6.96 -13.47 -55.43
C ILE A 709 -8.04 -13.98 -56.39
N LYS A 710 -9.21 -14.34 -55.85
CA LYS A 710 -10.29 -14.97 -56.62
C LYS A 710 -11.66 -14.38 -56.25
N ALA A 711 -12.39 -13.84 -57.23
CA ALA A 711 -13.78 -13.43 -57.03
C ALA A 711 -14.77 -14.61 -57.12
N ASN A 712 -15.75 -14.65 -56.22
CA ASN A 712 -16.84 -15.64 -56.24
C ASN A 712 -18.14 -15.11 -56.88
N SER A 713 -18.15 -13.88 -57.39
CA SER A 713 -19.27 -13.28 -58.13
C SER A 713 -18.78 -12.51 -59.36
N THR A 714 -19.67 -12.36 -60.33
CA THR A 714 -19.49 -11.53 -61.53
C THR A 714 -20.18 -10.16 -61.42
N ASP A 715 -21.14 -10.00 -60.51
CA ASP A 715 -22.04 -8.82 -60.50
C ASP A 715 -21.36 -7.52 -60.05
N GLN A 716 -20.38 -7.63 -59.15
CA GLN A 716 -19.58 -6.51 -58.66
C GLN A 716 -18.09 -6.83 -58.83
N ALA A 717 -17.28 -5.78 -59.02
CA ALA A 717 -15.85 -5.97 -59.12
C ALA A 717 -15.28 -6.31 -57.74
N LEU A 718 -14.32 -7.22 -57.69
CA LEU A 718 -13.69 -7.63 -56.43
C LEU A 718 -13.07 -6.44 -55.69
N ILE A 719 -12.42 -5.56 -56.46
CA ILE A 719 -11.75 -4.33 -56.02
C ILE A 719 -12.31 -3.16 -56.84
N THR A 720 -12.97 -2.22 -56.16
CA THR A 720 -13.43 -0.95 -56.73
C THR A 720 -12.56 0.18 -56.22
N THR A 721 -12.10 1.07 -57.11
CA THR A 721 -11.25 2.21 -56.73
C THR A 721 -11.68 3.48 -57.42
N TYR A 722 -11.59 4.60 -56.70
CA TYR A 722 -11.80 5.96 -57.22
C TYR A 722 -10.60 6.86 -56.91
N GLY A 723 -9.87 7.33 -57.92
CA GLY A 723 -8.73 8.24 -57.72
C GLY A 723 -7.54 7.63 -56.96
N THR A 724 -7.41 6.30 -56.93
CA THR A 724 -6.39 5.56 -56.19
C THR A 724 -5.13 5.31 -57.03
N PHE A 725 -3.97 5.21 -56.39
CA PHE A 725 -2.73 4.72 -57.00
C PHE A 725 -2.55 3.22 -56.72
N ILE A 726 -2.70 2.38 -57.73
CA ILE A 726 -2.60 0.93 -57.62
C ILE A 726 -1.25 0.49 -58.19
N THR A 727 -0.48 -0.28 -57.41
CA THR A 727 0.77 -0.91 -57.85
C THR A 727 0.75 -2.40 -57.62
N ILE A 728 0.93 -3.18 -58.69
CA ILE A 728 1.26 -4.60 -58.61
C ILE A 728 2.77 -4.71 -58.81
N VAL A 729 3.50 -4.92 -57.71
CA VAL A 729 4.95 -4.69 -57.65
C VAL A 729 5.73 -5.66 -58.57
N LYS A 730 6.96 -5.27 -58.92
CA LYS A 730 7.84 -6.12 -59.73
C LYS A 730 8.09 -7.46 -59.05
N ARG A 731 8.01 -8.56 -59.82
CA ARG A 731 8.09 -9.95 -59.33
C ARG A 731 6.97 -10.31 -58.34
N ALA A 732 5.86 -9.57 -58.32
CA ALA A 732 4.69 -9.99 -57.57
C ALA A 732 4.29 -11.41 -57.97
N THR A 733 4.10 -12.27 -56.98
CA THR A 733 3.58 -13.63 -57.15
C THR A 733 2.06 -13.68 -57.06
N ALA A 734 1.41 -12.52 -57.11
CA ALA A 734 -0.04 -12.41 -57.10
C ALA A 734 -0.65 -13.15 -58.29
N ILE A 735 -1.63 -14.02 -58.06
CA ILE A 735 -2.38 -14.76 -59.06
C ILE A 735 -3.84 -14.30 -59.00
N PHE A 736 -4.39 -13.87 -60.13
CA PHE A 736 -5.79 -13.46 -60.27
C PHE A 736 -6.50 -14.44 -61.18
N THR A 737 -7.51 -15.17 -60.70
CA THR A 737 -8.11 -16.29 -61.45
C THR A 737 -9.52 -16.06 -62.00
N THR A 738 -10.04 -14.83 -61.90
CA THR A 738 -11.47 -14.53 -62.18
C THR A 738 -11.66 -13.32 -63.10
N SER A 739 -12.87 -13.15 -63.65
CA SER A 739 -13.28 -11.89 -64.28
C SER A 739 -13.65 -10.84 -63.24
N ASN A 740 -13.79 -9.59 -63.67
CA ASN A 740 -14.25 -8.44 -62.87
C ASN A 740 -13.43 -8.26 -61.58
N VAL A 741 -12.09 -8.31 -61.68
CA VAL A 741 -11.22 -8.17 -60.51
C VAL A 741 -11.10 -6.70 -60.12
N PHE A 742 -10.81 -5.84 -61.08
CA PHE A 742 -10.60 -4.41 -60.85
C PHE A 742 -11.63 -3.58 -61.62
N ASN A 743 -12.27 -2.65 -60.93
CA ASN A 743 -13.02 -1.54 -61.53
C ASN A 743 -12.45 -0.22 -61.00
N ILE A 744 -11.79 0.52 -61.90
CA ILE A 744 -10.98 1.70 -61.59
C ILE A 744 -11.64 2.91 -62.24
N SER A 745 -11.98 3.91 -61.44
CA SER A 745 -12.53 5.18 -61.91
C SER A 745 -11.61 6.31 -61.48
N GLU A 746 -10.95 6.97 -62.43
CA GLU A 746 -9.88 7.95 -62.13
C GLU A 746 -8.68 7.30 -61.40
N GLY A 747 -7.49 7.90 -61.49
CA GLY A 747 -6.27 7.38 -60.86
C GLY A 747 -5.34 6.60 -61.80
N ILE A 748 -4.46 5.78 -61.21
CA ILE A 748 -3.34 5.13 -61.93
C ILE A 748 -3.21 3.68 -61.46
N MET A 749 -3.10 2.74 -62.40
CA MET A 749 -2.73 1.37 -62.14
C MET A 749 -1.40 1.05 -62.82
N ASN A 750 -0.38 0.70 -62.04
CA ASN A 750 0.94 0.29 -62.51
C ASN A 750 1.16 -1.21 -62.25
N ILE A 751 1.26 -1.97 -63.33
CA ILE A 751 1.42 -3.43 -63.30
C ILE A 751 2.86 -3.76 -63.70
N GLN A 752 3.64 -4.23 -62.73
CA GLN A 752 5.04 -4.62 -62.90
C GLN A 752 5.25 -6.15 -62.71
N GLY A 753 4.23 -6.87 -62.25
CA GLY A 753 4.27 -8.31 -61.97
C GLY A 753 2.88 -8.94 -61.93
N GLY A 754 2.78 -10.15 -61.39
CA GLY A 754 1.51 -10.89 -61.23
C GLY A 754 1.13 -11.77 -62.43
N THR A 755 0.26 -12.74 -62.16
CA THR A 755 -0.30 -13.66 -63.16
C THR A 755 -1.83 -13.55 -63.16
N PHE A 756 -2.41 -13.36 -64.32
CA PHE A 756 -3.81 -13.03 -64.53
C PHE A 756 -4.41 -14.09 -65.45
N ILE A 757 -5.30 -14.95 -64.95
CA ILE A 757 -5.83 -16.11 -65.67
C ILE A 757 -7.36 -16.08 -65.59
N GLN A 758 -8.06 -15.88 -66.70
CA GLN A 758 -9.53 -15.99 -66.68
C GLN A 758 -10.11 -16.40 -68.03
N ASN A 759 -11.23 -17.13 -68.03
CA ASN A 759 -11.83 -17.67 -69.26
C ASN A 759 -13.23 -17.10 -69.58
N SER A 760 -13.78 -16.21 -68.74
CA SER A 760 -15.04 -15.52 -68.97
C SER A 760 -14.96 -14.53 -70.13
N THR A 761 -16.05 -14.47 -70.90
CA THR A 761 -16.23 -13.53 -72.02
C THR A 761 -17.26 -12.45 -71.70
N GLU A 762 -17.79 -12.44 -70.49
CA GLU A 762 -18.88 -11.55 -70.09
C GLU A 762 -18.38 -10.25 -69.48
N LEU A 763 -17.25 -10.29 -68.77
CA LEU A 763 -16.65 -9.13 -68.11
C LEU A 763 -15.13 -9.17 -68.26
N ALA A 764 -14.53 -7.99 -68.42
CA ALA A 764 -13.09 -7.83 -68.38
C ALA A 764 -12.54 -8.17 -66.99
N MET A 765 -11.27 -8.55 -66.91
CA MET A 765 -10.61 -8.69 -65.62
C MET A 765 -10.34 -7.33 -64.97
N ILE A 766 -9.97 -6.34 -65.79
CA ILE A 766 -9.71 -4.96 -65.38
C ILE A 766 -10.57 -4.05 -66.26
N THR A 767 -11.45 -3.30 -65.62
CA THR A 767 -12.20 -2.19 -66.23
C THR A 767 -11.66 -0.88 -65.67
N ALA A 768 -11.30 0.07 -66.53
CA ALA A 768 -10.69 1.33 -66.14
C ALA A 768 -11.33 2.50 -66.90
N THR A 769 -11.99 3.42 -66.18
CA THR A 769 -12.64 4.62 -66.74
C THR A 769 -11.90 5.87 -66.28
N ASN A 770 -11.54 6.77 -67.21
CA ASN A 770 -10.76 7.99 -66.91
C ASN A 770 -9.46 7.74 -66.13
N ALA A 771 -8.90 6.54 -66.21
CA ALA A 771 -7.73 6.12 -65.45
C ALA A 771 -6.55 5.79 -66.38
N THR A 772 -5.34 5.79 -65.82
CA THR A 772 -4.13 5.37 -66.54
C THR A 772 -3.71 3.97 -66.12
N VAL A 773 -3.80 3.00 -67.03
CA VAL A 773 -3.31 1.64 -66.81
C VAL A 773 -1.98 1.47 -67.53
N THR A 774 -0.92 1.16 -66.79
CA THR A 774 0.43 1.00 -67.31
C THR A 774 0.99 -0.38 -66.97
N PHE A 775 1.42 -1.11 -67.98
CA PHE A 775 2.29 -2.27 -67.85
C PHE A 775 3.72 -1.79 -68.04
N GLY A 776 4.42 -1.65 -66.91
CA GLY A 776 5.70 -0.95 -66.83
C GLY A 776 6.83 -1.59 -67.65
N GLU A 777 7.89 -0.82 -67.86
CA GLU A 777 9.16 -1.33 -68.41
C GLU A 777 9.80 -2.30 -67.40
N ASN A 778 10.19 -3.50 -67.82
CA ASN A 778 10.61 -4.65 -66.98
C ASN A 778 9.47 -5.39 -66.26
N SER A 779 8.25 -5.31 -66.77
CA SER A 779 7.12 -6.05 -66.21
C SER A 779 7.26 -7.55 -66.45
N THR A 780 7.14 -8.34 -65.38
CA THR A 780 7.05 -9.81 -65.46
C THR A 780 5.61 -10.30 -65.49
N SER A 781 4.63 -9.42 -65.77
CA SER A 781 3.22 -9.75 -65.73
C SER A 781 2.81 -10.74 -66.82
N ILE A 782 1.99 -11.72 -66.46
CA ILE A 782 1.46 -12.74 -67.38
C ILE A 782 -0.07 -12.63 -67.42
N PHE A 783 -0.65 -12.35 -68.58
CA PHE A 783 -2.08 -12.31 -68.83
C PHE A 783 -2.52 -13.46 -69.73
N LYS A 784 -3.39 -14.33 -69.23
CA LYS A 784 -4.00 -15.47 -69.91
C LYS A 784 -5.52 -15.36 -69.81
N ALA A 785 -6.10 -14.43 -70.56
CA ALA A 785 -7.49 -14.01 -70.40
C ALA A 785 -8.31 -14.14 -71.70
N ALA A 786 -9.60 -14.47 -71.55
CA ALA A 786 -10.59 -14.34 -72.62
C ALA A 786 -11.00 -12.88 -72.86
N TRP A 787 -11.16 -12.09 -71.79
CA TRP A 787 -11.28 -10.63 -71.83
C TRP A 787 -10.46 -10.05 -70.68
N GLY A 788 -9.31 -9.44 -71.00
CA GLY A 788 -8.34 -8.97 -70.01
C GLY A 788 -8.61 -7.55 -69.55
N LEU A 789 -8.69 -6.61 -70.50
CA LEU A 789 -8.72 -5.18 -70.24
C LEU A 789 -9.89 -4.51 -70.95
N ASP A 790 -10.57 -3.58 -70.29
CA ASP A 790 -11.49 -2.61 -70.89
C ASP A 790 -11.17 -1.20 -70.35
N VAL A 791 -10.60 -0.34 -71.20
CA VAL A 791 -10.16 1.01 -70.83
C VAL A 791 -11.01 2.05 -71.56
N ILE A 792 -11.68 2.92 -70.82
CA ILE A 792 -12.62 3.92 -71.31
C ILE A 792 -12.12 5.33 -70.97
N GLN A 793 -11.97 6.23 -71.96
CA GLN A 793 -11.64 7.65 -71.76
C GLN A 793 -10.34 7.96 -70.96
N GLY A 794 -9.39 7.02 -70.94
CA GLY A 794 -8.14 7.11 -70.17
C GLY A 794 -6.87 6.87 -71.00
N ASN A 795 -5.82 6.39 -70.33
CA ASN A 795 -4.58 5.99 -70.99
C ASN A 795 -4.28 4.51 -70.74
N LEU A 796 -3.94 3.78 -71.81
CA LEU A 796 -3.45 2.41 -71.73
C LEU A 796 -2.02 2.37 -72.26
N ASN A 797 -1.06 2.01 -71.41
CA ASN A 797 0.34 1.87 -71.77
C ASN A 797 0.77 0.41 -71.60
N ILE A 798 1.12 -0.28 -72.70
CA ILE A 798 1.64 -1.64 -72.65
C ILE A 798 3.09 -1.65 -73.14
N PHE A 799 4.05 -1.58 -72.22
CA PHE A 799 5.47 -1.56 -72.58
C PHE A 799 6.08 -2.98 -72.60
N GLU A 800 5.69 -3.86 -71.68
CA GLU A 800 6.15 -5.25 -71.60
C GLU A 800 5.04 -6.18 -71.06
N GLY A 801 5.37 -7.46 -70.84
CA GLY A 801 4.46 -8.50 -70.36
C GLY A 801 4.15 -9.60 -71.40
N ILE A 802 3.54 -10.69 -70.94
CA ILE A 802 3.10 -11.83 -71.76
C ILE A 802 1.58 -11.87 -71.80
N PHE A 803 0.98 -11.74 -72.98
CA PHE A 803 -0.45 -11.75 -73.20
C PHE A 803 -0.84 -12.94 -74.08
N THR A 804 -1.72 -13.81 -73.59
CA THR A 804 -2.22 -14.98 -74.30
C THR A 804 -3.74 -14.95 -74.30
N TYR A 805 -4.33 -14.76 -75.47
CA TYR A 805 -5.76 -14.67 -75.65
C TYR A 805 -6.43 -16.06 -75.70
N LYS A 806 -7.65 -16.15 -75.16
CA LYS A 806 -8.39 -17.42 -75.00
C LYS A 806 -9.83 -17.45 -75.55
N SER A 807 -10.29 -16.43 -76.27
CA SER A 807 -11.68 -16.37 -76.78
C SER A 807 -11.74 -16.20 -78.30
N ILE A 808 -12.93 -15.97 -78.86
CA ILE A 808 -13.14 -15.44 -80.22
C ILE A 808 -14.18 -14.31 -80.22
N LYS A 809 -14.81 -14.02 -79.08
CA LYS A 809 -16.00 -13.17 -78.99
C LYS A 809 -15.66 -11.68 -79.04
N HIS A 810 -14.67 -11.23 -78.26
CA HIS A 810 -14.29 -9.81 -78.06
C HIS A 810 -12.77 -9.66 -78.03
N GLY A 811 -12.24 -8.44 -78.19
CA GLY A 811 -10.82 -8.15 -78.01
C GLY A 811 -10.30 -8.55 -76.63
N MET A 812 -9.09 -9.11 -76.52
CA MET A 812 -8.45 -9.33 -75.20
C MET A 812 -8.31 -7.99 -74.45
N VAL A 813 -8.00 -6.95 -75.21
CA VAL A 813 -7.84 -5.57 -74.77
C VAL A 813 -8.85 -4.72 -75.55
N LYS A 814 -9.77 -4.10 -74.84
CA LYS A 814 -10.69 -3.11 -75.39
C LYS A 814 -10.28 -1.71 -74.91
N ALA A 815 -10.20 -0.77 -75.83
CA ALA A 815 -9.90 0.63 -75.54
C ALA A 815 -10.92 1.52 -76.25
N THR A 816 -11.79 2.17 -75.49
CA THR A 816 -12.88 3.04 -76.00
C THR A 816 -12.57 4.49 -75.62
N ASP A 817 -12.37 5.37 -76.61
CA ASP A 817 -11.99 6.77 -76.38
C ASP A 817 -10.73 6.94 -75.52
N ALA A 818 -9.89 5.90 -75.43
CA ALA A 818 -8.68 5.88 -74.63
C ALA A 818 -7.43 5.97 -75.50
N MET A 819 -6.39 6.64 -75.02
CA MET A 819 -5.10 6.69 -75.69
C MET A 819 -4.30 5.42 -75.37
N ALA A 820 -4.09 4.58 -76.38
CA ALA A 820 -3.30 3.35 -76.25
C ALA A 820 -1.87 3.53 -76.80
N THR A 821 -0.85 3.27 -75.97
CA THR A 821 0.56 3.21 -76.36
C THR A 821 1.08 1.79 -76.16
N ILE A 822 1.57 1.13 -77.21
CA ILE A 822 2.07 -0.25 -77.16
C ILE A 822 3.53 -0.30 -77.63
N GLY A 823 4.39 -0.97 -76.87
CA GLY A 823 5.75 -1.31 -77.30
C GLY A 823 6.78 -0.18 -77.28
N ARG A 824 6.68 0.77 -76.34
CA ARG A 824 7.67 1.85 -76.19
C ARG A 824 9.00 1.28 -75.69
N ASN A 825 10.01 1.20 -76.57
CA ASN A 825 11.38 0.72 -76.29
C ASN A 825 11.54 -0.75 -75.86
N GLN A 826 10.43 -1.48 -75.72
CA GLN A 826 10.36 -2.88 -75.31
C GLN A 826 9.32 -3.63 -76.18
N LYS A 827 9.37 -4.96 -76.21
CA LYS A 827 8.47 -5.79 -77.03
C LYS A 827 7.58 -6.66 -76.13
N PRO A 828 6.31 -6.27 -75.86
CA PRO A 828 5.38 -7.16 -75.19
C PRO A 828 5.14 -8.40 -76.06
N THR A 829 5.04 -9.57 -75.43
CA THR A 829 4.75 -10.82 -76.14
C THR A 829 3.24 -11.01 -76.17
N MET A 830 2.63 -10.98 -77.35
CA MET A 830 1.18 -11.13 -77.52
C MET A 830 0.88 -12.32 -78.44
N THR A 831 0.07 -13.27 -77.98
CA THR A 831 -0.26 -14.51 -78.70
C THR A 831 -1.78 -14.70 -78.75
N GLY A 832 -2.33 -14.86 -79.95
CA GLY A 832 -3.75 -15.14 -80.21
C GLY A 832 -4.35 -14.28 -81.33
N PHE A 833 -5.64 -14.49 -81.62
CA PHE A 833 -6.42 -13.72 -82.61
C PHE A 833 -7.21 -12.61 -81.92
N ASN A 834 -7.58 -11.52 -82.60
CA ASN A 834 -8.40 -10.43 -82.03
C ASN A 834 -7.89 -9.93 -80.66
N LEU A 835 -6.61 -9.58 -80.57
CA LEU A 835 -6.03 -9.08 -79.32
C LEU A 835 -6.57 -7.70 -78.91
N PHE A 836 -6.92 -6.85 -79.89
CA PHE A 836 -7.34 -5.47 -79.67
C PHE A 836 -8.68 -5.17 -80.29
N ASP A 837 -9.51 -4.43 -79.54
CA ASP A 837 -10.72 -3.77 -80.00
C ASP A 837 -10.61 -2.28 -79.62
N ILE A 838 -10.19 -1.45 -80.57
CA ILE A 838 -9.95 -0.02 -80.36
C ILE A 838 -11.12 0.74 -80.97
N LEU A 839 -11.93 1.34 -80.10
CA LEU A 839 -13.11 2.10 -80.44
C LEU A 839 -12.84 3.59 -80.17
N ARG A 840 -13.32 4.44 -81.08
CA ARG A 840 -13.07 5.88 -81.13
C ARG A 840 -14.35 6.67 -81.16
#